data_AF-A0A1H4XF09-F1
#
_entry.id   AF-A0A1H4XF09-F1
#
_cell.length_a   1.000
_cell.length_b   1.000
_cell.length_c   1.000
_cell.angle_alpha   90.00
_cell.angle_beta   90.00
_cell.angle_gamma   90.00
#
_symmetry.space_group_name_H-M   'P 1'
#
loop_
_entity.id
_entity.type
_entity.pdbx_description
1 polymer ?
#
loop_
_entity_poly.entity_id
_entity_poly.type
_entity_poly.pdbx_seq_one_letter_code
_entity_poly.pdbx_strand_id
1 'polypeptide(L)'
;MKPTPANATALGEHFYLFQKSSGQPSKKLIITSHGAYMPGMHLNVPANTSLVFYGPDGKTLQDPRLGKVMRGEIAPHEQKGPGESTRNYLVSKYSYDQYSSIAYGAKLEGVDILTVRNRKTPTLLLQNSTIALSDVFSELSKHGLQYDEIHCVFCRNFLFHPKPATHIAPAATTQPPAEAVTANARSSAVSASAVVRALTGNAANLATSLAPNRFTLAIDGLGHDLQVLEFKGREAISQPFAFELELISERPDLDLESLLHQPAFLEFTADGGGIHGLVYRVAQGDSGHRLTRYHITLRPQLAYLAHRINQRIFQHLTVEKIISQVLEEHGIQSNAYKFEFGQTVYPEREYCVQYDESDLHFIQRLCEEEGIHYHFQHSEQGHVLVFGDDQTVFPKLAPTAYQQDTGLVADEPVVKRFALRLETRTSRVTRRDYDFEKPKLLMEAAFTSEFSPDLEDYDYPGRFVERERGKHLAKRNLERHRSDYELAQGESDQPLLLSGHYLNLSDHPRSDWNQLWLLTEIHHEGKQPQVLEESVTSDTQASDGFQQGYRNRFSATPWDVLHRPALKHAKPKVLGSQTVVVTGPAGEEIHCDQYGRVKVQFHWDREGQANDTTSCWLRVSSSWAGDRYGAIAIPRIGMEVLVTFLEGDPDQPLVTGCLYHAAHVVPYELPANKTRSLFKTLSSPGGGGYNELRIEDKKGAEQIYLHAQRDWDENIEHDQKIRVGNERHDTVEANSYSEFQAEEHRTTHADRKVETRSNDHLTVGQKQHVKVGTGQFVEAGNEIHYYAGSKVVIDAGMELTASGGGSFLKLDPSGVTLSGATIKINSGGAPGVGTGIGIVLPIIPGAADADKAGEKPQLALANVQLQMARKARQIGASRCPICEACRDGICDTGLRA
;
A
#
# COMPACT_ATOMS: atom_id res chain seq x y z
N MET A 1 22.60 -32.66 22.44
CA MET A 1 22.02 -33.64 21.47
C MET A 1 20.72 -34.18 22.05
N LYS A 2 19.64 -34.41 21.27
CA LYS A 2 18.49 -35.18 21.81
C LYS A 2 18.91 -36.65 22.02
N PRO A 3 18.54 -37.30 23.14
CA PRO A 3 18.89 -38.69 23.43
C PRO A 3 18.37 -39.65 22.35
N THR A 4 19.05 -40.78 22.20
CA THR A 4 18.63 -41.88 21.33
C THR A 4 17.31 -42.48 21.84
N PRO A 5 16.33 -42.78 20.96
CA PRO A 5 15.09 -43.46 21.37
C PRO A 5 15.37 -44.80 22.05
N ALA A 6 14.55 -45.17 23.04
CA ALA A 6 14.65 -46.49 23.68
C ALA A 6 14.52 -47.61 22.63
N ASN A 7 15.35 -48.66 22.77
CA ASN A 7 15.44 -49.81 21.87
C ASN A 7 15.90 -49.48 20.42
N ALA A 8 16.62 -48.38 20.22
CA ALA A 8 17.28 -48.04 18.95
C ALA A 8 18.80 -47.96 19.10
N THR A 9 19.51 -48.50 18.10
CA THR A 9 20.96 -48.31 17.93
C THR A 9 21.20 -47.18 16.93
N ALA A 10 22.05 -46.22 17.29
CA ALA A 10 22.53 -45.22 16.34
C ALA A 10 23.59 -45.85 15.43
N LEU A 11 23.36 -45.83 14.12
CA LEU A 11 24.33 -46.30 13.11
C LEU A 11 25.13 -45.16 12.48
N GLY A 12 25.15 -43.98 13.10
CA GLY A 12 25.74 -42.77 12.54
C GLY A 12 25.05 -41.52 13.05
N GLU A 13 25.34 -40.35 12.46
CA GLU A 13 24.70 -39.08 12.86
C GLU A 13 23.21 -39.02 12.50
N HIS A 14 22.80 -39.76 11.46
CA HIS A 14 21.51 -39.63 10.80
C HIS A 14 20.61 -40.88 10.87
N PHE A 15 21.13 -42.03 11.30
CA PHE A 15 20.41 -43.31 11.20
C PHE A 15 20.16 -43.96 12.56
N TYR A 16 18.92 -44.41 12.77
CA TYR A 16 18.53 -45.26 13.90
C TYR A 16 17.96 -46.58 13.40
N LEU A 17 18.59 -47.68 13.84
CA LEU A 17 18.11 -49.05 13.63
C LEU A 17 17.37 -49.52 14.89
N PHE A 18 16.09 -49.83 14.73
CA PHE A 18 15.29 -50.51 15.75
C PHE A 18 15.39 -52.02 15.49
N GLN A 19 15.98 -52.74 16.44
CA GLN A 19 16.20 -54.19 16.32
C GLN A 19 14.97 -54.98 16.80
N LYS A 20 14.80 -56.21 16.28
CA LYS A 20 13.80 -57.17 16.78
C LYS A 20 13.86 -57.28 18.32
N SER A 21 12.68 -57.40 18.96
CA SER A 21 12.52 -57.53 20.42
C SER A 21 13.18 -58.77 21.07
N SER A 22 13.88 -59.61 20.30
CA SER A 22 14.66 -60.76 20.77
C SER A 22 16.18 -60.56 20.67
N GLY A 23 16.66 -59.39 20.22
CA GLY A 23 18.10 -59.05 20.19
C GLY A 23 18.96 -59.87 19.21
N GLN A 24 18.35 -60.60 18.27
CA GLN A 24 19.06 -61.32 17.21
C GLN A 24 18.90 -60.61 15.87
N PRO A 25 19.94 -60.58 15.01
CA PRO A 25 19.92 -59.86 13.75
C PRO A 25 18.85 -60.42 12.80
N SER A 26 18.05 -59.52 12.21
CA SER A 26 17.10 -59.90 11.17
C SER A 26 17.79 -60.10 9.83
N LYS A 27 17.26 -61.01 8.99
CA LYS A 27 17.61 -61.09 7.56
C LYS A 27 16.81 -60.13 6.68
N LYS A 28 15.74 -59.53 7.24
CA LYS A 28 14.88 -58.57 6.57
C LYS A 28 14.94 -57.19 7.23
N LEU A 29 15.16 -56.15 6.43
CA LEU A 29 15.10 -54.75 6.87
C LEU A 29 13.91 -54.05 6.26
N ILE A 30 13.29 -53.13 7.01
CA ILE A 30 12.32 -52.19 6.46
C ILE A 30 12.83 -50.77 6.64
N ILE A 31 12.87 -50.04 5.54
CA ILE A 31 13.20 -48.62 5.51
C ILE A 31 11.88 -47.85 5.46
N THR A 32 11.55 -47.15 6.55
CA THR A 32 10.35 -46.30 6.61
C THR A 32 10.72 -44.84 6.36
N SER A 33 10.13 -44.20 5.34
CA SER A 33 10.41 -42.79 5.03
C SER A 33 9.23 -42.04 4.40
N HIS A 34 9.24 -40.72 4.56
CA HIS A 34 8.39 -39.75 3.89
C HIS A 34 9.27 -38.98 2.89
N GLY A 35 9.66 -39.67 1.82
CA GLY A 35 10.55 -39.16 0.77
C GLY A 35 9.80 -38.56 -0.43
N ALA A 36 10.28 -37.42 -0.93
CA ALA A 36 9.90 -36.90 -2.24
C ALA A 36 10.81 -37.47 -3.34
N TYR A 37 10.30 -37.50 -4.57
CA TYR A 37 10.97 -38.03 -5.76
C TYR A 37 11.98 -37.02 -6.33
N MET A 38 13.24 -37.44 -6.54
CA MET A 38 14.23 -36.74 -7.38
C MET A 38 14.83 -37.70 -8.44
N PRO A 39 14.44 -37.57 -9.72
CA PRO A 39 15.00 -38.27 -10.88
C PRO A 39 16.48 -38.00 -11.15
N GLY A 40 17.08 -38.88 -11.95
CA GLY A 40 18.45 -38.79 -12.44
C GLY A 40 19.42 -39.76 -11.78
N MET A 41 19.20 -40.19 -10.53
CA MET A 41 20.14 -41.06 -9.82
C MET A 41 19.72 -42.54 -9.82
N HIS A 42 20.58 -43.39 -10.38
CA HIS A 42 20.48 -44.85 -10.33
C HIS A 42 21.55 -45.44 -9.39
N LEU A 43 21.22 -46.55 -8.71
CA LEU A 43 22.13 -47.36 -7.92
C LEU A 43 21.94 -48.84 -8.27
N ASN A 44 22.99 -49.64 -8.16
CA ASN A 44 22.89 -51.09 -8.30
C ASN A 44 22.57 -51.71 -6.94
N VAL A 45 21.60 -52.62 -6.90
CA VAL A 45 21.19 -53.32 -5.67
C VAL A 45 22.42 -54.05 -5.08
N PRO A 46 22.71 -53.90 -3.77
CA PRO A 46 23.85 -54.57 -3.15
C PRO A 46 23.90 -56.07 -3.41
N ALA A 47 25.11 -56.62 -3.57
CA ALA A 47 25.29 -58.05 -3.75
C ALA A 47 24.71 -58.83 -2.55
N ASN A 48 23.97 -59.90 -2.85
CA ASN A 48 23.21 -60.74 -1.90
C ASN A 48 21.97 -60.09 -1.25
N THR A 49 21.55 -58.90 -1.67
CA THR A 49 20.32 -58.24 -1.21
C THR A 49 19.27 -58.16 -2.31
N SER A 50 18.00 -58.32 -1.96
CA SER A 50 16.85 -57.94 -2.80
C SER A 50 16.14 -56.69 -2.26
N LEU A 51 15.68 -55.82 -3.15
CA LEU A 51 14.93 -54.60 -2.80
C LEU A 51 13.47 -54.73 -3.20
N VAL A 52 12.56 -54.39 -2.30
CA VAL A 52 11.10 -54.52 -2.50
C VAL A 52 10.41 -53.17 -2.29
N PHE A 53 9.78 -52.65 -3.34
CA PHE A 53 9.10 -51.35 -3.35
C PHE A 53 7.58 -51.54 -3.35
N TYR A 54 6.87 -50.81 -2.49
CA TYR A 54 5.40 -50.89 -2.35
C TYR A 54 4.64 -49.72 -3.00
N GLY A 55 5.28 -49.01 -3.93
CA GLY A 55 4.62 -47.98 -4.73
C GLY A 55 5.33 -47.76 -6.07
N PRO A 56 4.67 -47.06 -7.01
CA PRO A 56 5.14 -46.92 -8.39
C PRO A 56 6.34 -45.98 -8.55
N ASP A 57 7.32 -46.44 -9.32
CA ASP A 57 8.43 -45.61 -9.77
C ASP A 57 7.94 -44.32 -10.46
N GLY A 58 8.71 -43.25 -10.32
CA GLY A 58 8.46 -41.99 -11.01
C GLY A 58 7.34 -41.11 -10.45
N LYS A 59 6.69 -41.51 -9.34
CA LYS A 59 5.50 -40.83 -8.81
C LYS A 59 5.59 -40.58 -7.30
N THR A 60 4.80 -39.63 -6.80
CA THR A 60 4.56 -39.50 -5.36
C THR A 60 3.93 -40.79 -4.83
N LEU A 61 4.74 -41.56 -4.10
CA LEU A 61 4.36 -42.86 -3.57
C LEU A 61 3.17 -42.69 -2.62
N GLN A 62 2.07 -43.39 -2.91
CA GLN A 62 0.89 -43.39 -2.05
C GLN A 62 1.13 -44.36 -0.89
N ASP A 63 0.73 -43.98 0.33
CA ASP A 63 0.91 -44.83 1.51
C ASP A 63 0.16 -46.16 1.35
N PRO A 64 0.85 -47.31 1.28
CA PRO A 64 0.20 -48.61 1.35
C PRO A 64 -0.38 -48.89 2.75
N ARG A 65 -0.05 -48.05 3.74
CA ARG A 65 -0.22 -48.24 5.19
C ARG A 65 0.68 -49.38 5.66
N LEU A 66 1.81 -49.03 6.29
CA LEU A 66 2.83 -49.98 6.77
C LEU A 66 2.24 -51.25 7.42
N GLY A 67 1.24 -51.11 8.29
CA GLY A 67 0.60 -52.25 8.96
C GLY A 67 -0.06 -53.28 8.02
N LYS A 68 -0.48 -52.89 6.81
CA LYS A 68 -1.01 -53.79 5.78
C LYS A 68 0.09 -54.52 5.02
N VAL A 69 1.15 -53.80 4.64
CA VAL A 69 2.37 -54.38 4.04
C VAL A 69 2.92 -55.48 4.95
N MET A 70 3.02 -55.21 6.25
CA MET A 70 3.51 -56.15 7.26
C MET A 70 2.66 -57.40 7.44
N ARG A 71 1.37 -57.36 7.08
CA ARG A 71 0.46 -58.52 7.12
C ARG A 71 0.32 -59.22 5.76
N GLY A 72 1.12 -58.82 4.76
CA GLY A 72 1.04 -59.37 3.40
C GLY A 72 -0.25 -59.00 2.65
N GLU A 73 -1.05 -58.07 3.16
CA GLU A 73 -2.33 -57.63 2.54
C GLU A 73 -2.13 -56.83 1.24
N ILE A 74 -0.88 -56.48 0.92
CA ILE A 74 -0.51 -55.63 -0.21
C ILE A 74 0.66 -56.27 -0.95
N ALA A 75 0.44 -56.55 -2.23
CA ALA A 75 1.48 -57.03 -3.12
C ALA A 75 2.57 -55.95 -3.31
N PRO A 76 3.85 -56.33 -3.42
CA PRO A 76 4.88 -55.39 -3.82
C PRO A 76 4.59 -54.85 -5.22
N HIS A 77 4.91 -53.58 -5.45
CA HIS A 77 4.76 -52.96 -6.76
C HIS A 77 5.93 -53.33 -7.68
N GLU A 78 7.15 -53.35 -7.13
CA GLU A 78 8.36 -53.73 -7.83
C GLU A 78 9.31 -54.46 -6.88
N GLN A 79 10.02 -55.46 -7.39
CA GLN A 79 11.11 -56.14 -6.67
C GLN A 79 12.33 -56.17 -7.58
N LYS A 80 13.51 -55.91 -7.00
CA LYS A 80 14.81 -55.90 -7.69
C LYS A 80 15.77 -56.88 -7.04
N GLY A 81 16.41 -57.71 -7.86
CA GLY A 81 17.41 -58.69 -7.43
C GLY A 81 18.81 -58.08 -7.21
N PRO A 82 19.75 -58.84 -6.60
CA PRO A 82 21.13 -58.40 -6.43
C PRO A 82 21.78 -57.99 -7.75
N GLY A 83 22.45 -56.83 -7.78
CA GLY A 83 23.13 -56.32 -8.98
C GLY A 83 22.21 -55.68 -10.03
N GLU A 84 20.88 -55.75 -9.89
CA GLU A 84 19.97 -55.02 -10.77
C GLU A 84 20.06 -53.51 -10.51
N SER A 85 19.87 -52.69 -11.54
CA SER A 85 19.81 -51.24 -11.38
C SER A 85 18.42 -50.79 -10.91
N THR A 86 18.39 -49.90 -9.91
CA THR A 86 17.18 -49.25 -9.38
C THR A 86 17.45 -47.77 -9.12
N ARG A 87 16.43 -47.00 -8.72
CA ARG A 87 16.60 -45.57 -8.42
C ARG A 87 17.06 -45.31 -6.99
N ASN A 88 17.83 -44.23 -6.82
CA ASN A 88 18.34 -43.80 -5.53
C ASN A 88 17.32 -42.90 -4.81
N TYR A 89 16.39 -43.50 -4.09
CA TYR A 89 15.34 -42.78 -3.38
C TYR A 89 15.88 -41.91 -2.24
N LEU A 90 15.34 -40.71 -2.08
CA LEU A 90 15.63 -39.84 -0.94
C LEU A 90 14.83 -40.28 0.29
N VAL A 91 15.54 -40.55 1.37
CA VAL A 91 15.04 -41.11 2.62
C VAL A 91 14.98 -40.01 3.68
N SER A 92 13.87 -39.26 3.72
CA SER A 92 13.54 -38.30 4.79
C SER A 92 12.44 -38.87 5.68
N LYS A 93 12.36 -38.53 6.98
CA LYS A 93 11.28 -39.06 7.85
C LYS A 93 10.19 -38.05 8.22
N TYR A 94 10.51 -36.83 8.69
CA TYR A 94 9.53 -35.76 8.92
C TYR A 94 10.21 -34.38 8.87
N SER A 95 9.43 -33.32 8.62
CA SER A 95 9.89 -31.93 8.55
C SER A 95 9.85 -31.16 9.87
N TYR A 96 9.27 -31.72 10.94
CA TYR A 96 9.10 -31.04 12.22
C TYR A 96 9.45 -31.93 13.41
N ASP A 97 10.18 -31.35 14.37
CA ASP A 97 10.95 -32.09 15.38
C ASP A 97 10.20 -32.19 16.73
N GLN A 98 8.97 -32.72 16.70
CA GLN A 98 8.21 -33.11 17.90
C GLN A 98 8.11 -34.64 18.02
N TYR A 99 8.93 -35.20 18.91
CA TYR A 99 8.86 -36.60 19.31
C TYR A 99 7.84 -36.77 20.45
N SER A 100 6.64 -37.27 20.12
CA SER A 100 5.83 -38.05 21.05
C SER A 100 5.62 -39.43 20.44
N SER A 101 6.54 -40.35 20.78
CA SER A 101 6.45 -41.80 20.59
C SER A 101 5.54 -42.28 19.43
N ILE A 102 6.08 -42.34 18.20
CA ILE A 102 5.58 -43.34 17.23
C ILE A 102 6.09 -44.71 17.69
N ALA A 103 5.50 -45.20 18.78
CA ALA A 103 5.45 -46.63 19.05
C ALA A 103 4.55 -47.21 17.96
N TYR A 104 5.16 -47.75 16.90
CA TYR A 104 4.44 -48.67 16.04
C TYR A 104 4.03 -49.86 16.91
N GLY A 105 2.79 -49.86 17.38
CA GLY A 105 2.19 -50.80 18.33
C GLY A 105 1.98 -52.20 17.75
N ALA A 106 2.93 -52.68 16.95
CA ALA A 106 3.01 -54.03 16.46
C ALA A 106 4.40 -54.56 16.84
N LYS A 107 4.46 -55.58 17.70
CA LYS A 107 5.65 -56.42 17.84
C LYS A 107 5.81 -57.19 16.53
N LEU A 108 6.62 -56.65 15.63
CA LEU A 108 6.81 -57.19 14.28
C LEU A 108 7.99 -58.17 14.35
N GLU A 109 7.66 -59.46 14.44
CA GLU A 109 8.69 -60.49 14.58
C GLU A 109 9.39 -60.77 13.25
N GLY A 110 10.72 -60.73 13.25
CA GLY A 110 11.53 -61.16 12.10
C GLY A 110 11.88 -60.06 11.09
N VAL A 111 11.75 -58.79 11.47
CA VAL A 111 12.17 -57.62 10.70
C VAL A 111 12.87 -56.61 11.60
N ASP A 112 13.92 -55.96 11.11
CA ASP A 112 14.49 -54.75 11.72
C ASP A 112 13.92 -53.52 10.99
N ILE A 113 13.89 -52.36 11.66
CA ILE A 113 13.37 -51.11 11.07
C ILE A 113 14.42 -50.01 11.10
N LEU A 114 14.86 -49.56 9.92
CA LEU A 114 15.74 -48.41 9.78
C LEU A 114 14.93 -47.11 9.63
N THR A 115 15.38 -46.07 10.32
CA THR A 115 14.73 -44.77 10.33
C THR A 115 15.75 -43.64 10.23
N VAL A 116 15.44 -42.61 9.46
CA VAL A 116 16.33 -41.46 9.23
C VAL A 116 15.95 -40.28 10.11
N ARG A 117 16.95 -39.56 10.61
CA ARG A 117 16.84 -38.45 11.55
C ARG A 117 17.31 -37.13 10.90
N ASN A 118 16.43 -36.14 10.84
CA ASN A 118 16.81 -34.75 10.57
C ASN A 118 17.23 -34.04 11.89
N ARG A 119 18.18 -33.10 11.84
CA ARG A 119 18.75 -32.40 13.01
C ARG A 119 18.75 -30.86 12.90
N LYS A 120 18.22 -30.25 11.84
CA LYS A 120 18.18 -28.79 11.67
C LYS A 120 16.78 -28.21 11.97
N THR A 121 16.77 -26.98 12.48
CA THR A 121 15.62 -26.26 13.06
C THR A 121 14.53 -25.86 12.04
N PRO A 122 13.30 -25.55 12.49
CA PRO A 122 12.09 -25.79 11.70
C PRO A 122 11.64 -24.62 10.80
N THR A 123 12.26 -24.43 9.64
CA THR A 123 11.66 -23.61 8.56
C THR A 123 11.95 -24.13 7.16
N LEU A 124 11.05 -23.80 6.22
CA LEU A 124 11.02 -24.34 4.87
C LEU A 124 12.18 -23.79 4.01
N LEU A 125 13.17 -24.63 3.73
CA LEU A 125 14.16 -24.43 2.67
C LEU A 125 14.57 -25.81 2.15
N LEU A 126 14.40 -26.02 0.84
CA LEU A 126 14.94 -27.18 0.14
C LEU A 126 16.48 -27.10 0.14
N GLN A 127 17.15 -28.26 0.06
CA GLN A 127 18.61 -28.42 0.14
C GLN A 127 19.26 -28.02 1.48
N ASN A 128 19.22 -28.90 2.50
CA ASN A 128 20.34 -29.04 3.47
C ASN A 128 20.27 -30.23 4.47
N SER A 129 19.58 -31.34 4.13
CA SER A 129 19.63 -32.63 4.87
C SER A 129 18.94 -33.79 4.11
N THR A 130 19.11 -33.85 2.79
CA THR A 130 18.64 -34.97 1.96
C THR A 130 19.65 -36.12 2.03
N ILE A 131 19.15 -37.31 2.35
CA ILE A 131 19.92 -38.55 2.49
C ILE A 131 19.38 -39.54 1.46
N ALA A 132 20.27 -40.23 0.75
CA ALA A 132 19.92 -41.14 -0.31
C ALA A 132 19.92 -42.61 0.16
N LEU A 133 19.24 -43.49 -0.59
CA LEU A 133 19.21 -44.93 -0.34
C LEU A 133 20.61 -45.57 -0.50
N SER A 134 21.48 -44.98 -1.33
CA SER A 134 22.92 -45.30 -1.38
C SER A 134 23.63 -45.08 -0.04
N ASP A 135 23.27 -44.02 0.68
CA ASP A 135 23.91 -43.64 1.93
C ASP A 135 23.46 -44.58 3.05
N VAL A 136 22.21 -45.04 3.00
CA VAL A 136 21.71 -46.16 3.83
C VAL A 136 22.57 -47.40 3.65
N PHE A 137 22.82 -47.84 2.41
CA PHE A 137 23.64 -49.02 2.17
C PHE A 137 25.11 -48.81 2.55
N SER A 138 25.66 -47.61 2.32
CA SER A 138 27.00 -47.25 2.77
C SER A 138 27.11 -47.35 4.29
N GLU A 139 26.15 -46.81 5.05
CA GLU A 139 26.21 -46.80 6.51
C GLU A 139 25.97 -48.18 7.12
N LEU A 140 25.03 -48.97 6.58
CA LEU A 140 24.85 -50.37 6.95
C LEU A 140 26.14 -51.17 6.72
N SER A 141 26.79 -50.96 5.57
CA SER A 141 28.06 -51.61 5.23
C SER A 141 29.22 -51.20 6.16
N LYS A 142 29.34 -49.92 6.52
CA LYS A 142 30.34 -49.45 7.52
C LYS A 142 30.19 -50.14 8.87
N HIS A 143 28.95 -50.43 9.27
CA HIS A 143 28.63 -51.15 10.50
C HIS A 143 28.62 -52.70 10.36
N GLY A 144 28.98 -53.23 9.19
CA GLY A 144 29.03 -54.67 8.94
C GLY A 144 27.67 -55.36 8.90
N LEU A 145 26.58 -54.59 8.73
CA LEU A 145 25.20 -55.11 8.72
C LEU A 145 24.80 -55.47 7.29
N GLN A 146 24.33 -56.71 7.10
CA GLN A 146 23.85 -57.22 5.81
C GLN A 146 22.44 -57.80 5.98
N TYR A 147 21.60 -57.58 4.97
CA TYR A 147 20.21 -58.01 4.93
C TYR A 147 19.93 -58.67 3.57
N ASP A 148 19.27 -59.82 3.58
CA ASP A 148 18.91 -60.58 2.38
C ASP A 148 17.77 -59.89 1.60
N GLU A 149 16.88 -59.19 2.31
CA GLU A 149 15.70 -58.52 1.74
C GLU A 149 15.47 -57.17 2.45
N ILE A 150 15.30 -56.11 1.66
CA ILE A 150 15.09 -54.75 2.14
C ILE A 150 13.79 -54.20 1.53
N HIS A 151 12.79 -53.97 2.37
CA HIS A 151 11.50 -53.44 1.99
C HIS A 151 11.47 -51.91 2.16
N CYS A 152 11.24 -51.19 1.07
CA CYS A 152 11.15 -49.73 1.04
C CYS A 152 9.67 -49.32 1.09
N VAL A 153 9.22 -48.82 2.26
CA VAL A 153 7.83 -48.41 2.50
C VAL A 153 7.76 -46.91 2.73
N PHE A 154 6.95 -46.24 1.91
CA PHE A 154 6.87 -44.78 1.87
C PHE A 154 5.48 -44.29 2.21
N CYS A 155 5.40 -43.32 3.13
CA CYS A 155 4.12 -42.83 3.66
C CYS A 155 3.82 -41.41 3.15
N ARG A 156 2.62 -41.20 2.60
CA ARG A 156 2.11 -39.89 2.17
C ARG A 156 1.36 -39.20 3.31
N ASN A 157 1.56 -37.89 3.49
CA ASN A 157 0.76 -37.08 4.40
C ASN A 157 -0.49 -36.52 3.68
N PHE A 158 -1.63 -36.48 4.38
CA PHE A 158 -2.82 -35.76 3.92
C PHE A 158 -2.72 -34.31 4.39
N LEU A 159 -2.70 -33.34 3.47
CA LEU A 159 -3.34 -32.02 3.61
C LEU A 159 -3.17 -31.20 2.32
N PHE A 160 -4.21 -30.45 1.96
CA PHE A 160 -4.24 -29.50 0.86
C PHE A 160 -3.89 -28.07 1.35
N HIS A 161 -3.62 -27.20 0.37
CA HIS A 161 -3.42 -25.74 0.43
C HIS A 161 -2.11 -25.18 1.02
N PRO A 162 -1.46 -24.24 0.29
CA PRO A 162 -0.36 -23.46 0.80
C PRO A 162 -0.86 -22.21 1.54
N LYS A 163 -0.40 -22.04 2.78
CA LYS A 163 -0.01 -20.71 3.29
C LYS A 163 1.35 -20.85 3.99
N PRO A 164 2.36 -20.03 3.63
CA PRO A 164 3.61 -20.00 4.35
C PRO A 164 3.47 -19.15 5.62
N ALA A 165 3.96 -19.64 6.75
CA ALA A 165 5.05 -18.98 7.50
C ALA A 165 5.34 -19.65 8.85
N THR A 166 6.62 -19.96 9.05
CA THR A 166 7.39 -19.88 10.31
C THR A 166 6.87 -20.47 11.63
N HIS A 167 7.70 -21.36 12.18
CA HIS A 167 7.67 -21.74 13.59
C HIS A 167 7.90 -20.59 14.57
N ILE A 168 7.52 -20.86 15.82
CA ILE A 168 7.44 -19.95 16.96
C ILE A 168 8.65 -20.12 17.88
N ALA A 169 8.98 -19.07 18.64
CA ALA A 169 9.53 -19.14 20.01
C ALA A 169 11.02 -19.56 20.17
N PRO A 170 11.64 -19.35 21.37
CA PRO A 170 11.03 -18.91 22.64
C PRO A 170 11.67 -17.70 23.33
N ALA A 171 10.86 -17.04 24.17
CA ALA A 171 11.36 -16.41 25.39
C ALA A 171 11.59 -17.49 26.45
N ALA A 172 12.68 -17.40 27.21
CA ALA A 172 12.90 -18.19 28.41
C ALA A 172 12.95 -17.27 29.64
N THR A 173 12.01 -17.50 30.56
CA THR A 173 11.97 -16.96 31.93
C THR A 173 13.17 -17.40 32.76
N THR A 174 13.67 -16.55 33.68
CA THR A 174 13.54 -16.71 35.16
C THR A 174 14.40 -15.69 35.96
N GLN A 175 13.84 -15.16 37.06
CA GLN A 175 14.50 -14.46 38.18
C GLN A 175 14.87 -15.45 39.32
N PRO A 176 15.43 -15.02 40.49
CA PRO A 176 16.58 -14.12 40.75
C PRO A 176 17.67 -14.97 41.49
N PRO A 177 18.02 -14.88 42.81
CA PRO A 177 18.25 -13.79 43.79
C PRO A 177 19.75 -13.33 43.77
N ALA A 178 20.42 -12.71 44.77
CA ALA A 178 20.13 -12.26 46.13
C ALA A 178 20.93 -10.98 46.53
N GLU A 179 20.76 -10.55 47.79
CA GLU A 179 21.31 -9.41 48.54
C GLU A 179 22.88 -9.37 48.58
N ALA A 180 23.62 -8.32 49.02
CA ALA A 180 23.31 -7.21 49.94
C ALA A 180 24.39 -6.07 49.96
N VAL A 181 24.13 -5.00 50.74
CA VAL A 181 25.09 -4.16 51.56
C VAL A 181 25.86 -2.94 50.96
N THR A 182 25.36 -1.74 51.34
CA THR A 182 26.02 -0.43 51.73
C THR A 182 27.07 0.26 50.82
N ALA A 183 27.10 1.58 50.55
CA ALA A 183 27.31 2.69 51.53
C ALA A 183 27.48 4.08 50.82
N ASN A 184 27.02 5.17 51.46
CA ASN A 184 27.51 6.58 51.48
C ASN A 184 28.26 7.19 50.25
N ALA A 185 28.01 8.41 49.75
CA ALA A 185 27.85 9.69 50.45
C ALA A 185 27.62 10.89 49.48
N ARG A 186 26.94 11.97 49.95
CA ARG A 186 27.10 13.42 49.57
C ARG A 186 26.82 13.81 48.09
N SER A 187 26.36 15.03 47.74
CA SER A 187 25.85 16.19 48.50
C SER A 187 25.18 17.20 47.55
N SER A 188 24.21 17.98 48.07
CA SER A 188 23.88 19.37 47.69
C SER A 188 23.89 19.82 46.21
N ALA A 189 22.74 20.27 45.71
CA ALA A 189 22.41 21.72 45.71
C ALA A 189 21.04 21.98 45.07
N VAL A 190 20.10 22.52 45.84
CA VAL A 190 18.91 23.22 45.31
C VAL A 190 19.28 24.70 45.22
N SER A 191 18.96 25.35 44.10
CA SER A 191 18.97 26.81 44.00
C SER A 191 17.67 27.27 43.35
N ALA A 192 16.86 27.99 44.12
CA ALA A 192 15.69 28.71 43.64
C ALA A 192 16.03 30.20 43.57
N SER A 193 15.55 30.92 42.56
CA SER A 193 15.59 32.39 42.52
C SER A 193 14.59 32.98 41.53
N ALA A 194 14.17 34.22 41.83
CA ALA A 194 13.54 35.19 40.92
C ALA A 194 12.06 34.97 40.51
N VAL A 195 11.17 35.03 41.50
CA VAL A 195 9.94 35.85 41.35
C VAL A 195 10.29 37.30 41.71
N VAL A 196 9.78 38.27 40.96
CA VAL A 196 9.42 39.69 41.32
C VAL A 196 9.61 40.61 40.10
N ARG A 197 8.49 40.97 39.45
CA ARG A 197 8.24 42.34 38.95
C ARG A 197 6.77 42.50 38.51
N ALA A 198 5.96 42.96 39.45
CA ALA A 198 4.68 43.61 39.20
C ALA A 198 4.69 44.96 39.93
N LEU A 199 3.68 45.80 39.66
CA LEU A 199 3.47 47.16 40.20
C LEU A 199 4.29 48.28 39.56
N THR A 200 3.73 48.91 38.52
CA THR A 200 3.59 50.39 38.42
C THR A 200 2.58 50.76 37.33
N GLY A 201 1.68 51.70 37.65
CA GLY A 201 0.73 52.31 36.70
C GLY A 201 -0.61 51.56 36.55
N ASN A 202 -1.76 52.23 36.50
CA ASN A 202 -2.03 53.64 36.80
C ASN A 202 -3.51 53.81 37.19
N ALA A 203 -3.80 54.72 38.12
CA ALA A 203 -5.16 55.11 38.44
C ALA A 203 -5.57 56.32 37.59
N ALA A 204 -6.65 56.19 36.81
CA ALA A 204 -7.36 57.30 36.18
C ALA A 204 -8.81 56.86 35.87
N ASN A 205 -9.71 57.85 35.79
CA ASN A 205 -11.11 57.74 35.32
C ASN A 205 -12.13 57.10 36.29
N LEU A 206 -12.43 57.81 37.38
CA LEU A 206 -13.85 58.05 37.72
C LEU A 206 -14.31 59.30 36.97
N ALA A 207 -15.27 59.17 36.05
CA ALA A 207 -16.33 60.13 35.72
C ALA A 207 -16.86 59.98 34.27
N THR A 208 -17.89 59.15 34.06
CA THR A 208 -18.94 59.44 33.07
C THR A 208 -20.25 58.85 33.55
N SER A 209 -21.30 59.66 33.65
CA SER A 209 -22.64 59.23 34.06
C SER A 209 -23.58 59.13 32.84
N LEU A 210 -24.27 58.00 32.72
CA LEU A 210 -25.62 57.89 32.14
C LEU A 210 -25.90 58.71 30.86
N ALA A 211 -25.40 58.23 29.73
CA ALA A 211 -26.09 58.39 28.44
C ALA A 211 -26.93 57.12 28.19
N PRO A 212 -28.15 57.21 27.64
CA PRO A 212 -28.88 56.02 27.21
C PRO A 212 -28.13 55.35 26.06
N ASN A 213 -27.92 54.03 26.12
CA ASN A 213 -27.21 53.27 25.10
C ASN A 213 -27.87 53.49 23.73
N ARG A 214 -27.20 54.25 22.87
CA ARG A 214 -27.64 54.51 21.50
C ARG A 214 -27.04 53.44 20.60
N PHE A 215 -27.87 52.75 19.84
CA PHE A 215 -27.40 51.80 18.84
C PHE A 215 -27.22 52.51 17.49
N THR A 216 -26.03 52.37 16.93
CA THR A 216 -25.60 53.05 15.70
C THR A 216 -25.06 52.03 14.71
N LEU A 217 -25.40 52.23 13.43
CA LEU A 217 -24.84 51.48 12.32
C LEU A 217 -24.08 52.48 11.45
N ALA A 218 -22.82 52.18 11.15
CA ALA A 218 -22.07 52.83 10.08
C ALA A 218 -21.92 51.83 8.93
N ILE A 219 -22.11 52.27 7.68
CA ILE A 219 -21.83 51.49 6.46
C ILE A 219 -20.82 52.26 5.63
N ASP A 220 -19.71 51.60 5.28
CA ASP A 220 -18.62 52.22 4.53
C ASP A 220 -19.06 52.65 3.12
N GLY A 221 -18.53 53.79 2.68
CA GLY A 221 -18.71 54.29 1.30
C GLY A 221 -20.10 54.82 0.95
N LEU A 222 -21.10 54.73 1.83
CA LEU A 222 -22.49 55.11 1.53
C LEU A 222 -23.08 56.08 2.56
N GLY A 223 -23.52 57.25 2.10
CA GLY A 223 -24.27 58.20 2.92
C GLY A 223 -25.68 57.68 3.21
N HIS A 224 -25.98 57.39 4.48
CA HIS A 224 -27.30 56.90 4.88
C HIS A 224 -27.89 57.54 6.14
N ASP A 225 -29.22 57.44 6.23
CA ASP A 225 -30.08 57.85 7.33
C ASP A 225 -30.63 56.65 8.12
N LEU A 226 -30.16 55.43 7.83
CA LEU A 226 -30.56 54.20 8.54
C LEU A 226 -30.31 54.33 10.06
N GLN A 227 -31.36 54.13 10.86
CA GLN A 227 -31.30 54.09 12.32
C GLN A 227 -31.65 52.68 12.82
N VAL A 228 -30.95 52.20 13.85
CA VAL A 228 -31.19 50.87 14.42
C VAL A 228 -32.45 50.87 15.29
N LEU A 229 -33.41 50.01 14.96
CA LEU A 229 -34.63 49.78 15.74
C LEU A 229 -34.47 48.60 16.69
N GLU A 230 -34.04 47.46 16.16
CA GLU A 230 -33.77 46.23 16.90
C GLU A 230 -32.59 45.49 16.28
N PHE A 231 -31.82 44.74 17.07
CA PHE A 231 -30.89 43.75 16.54
C PHE A 231 -30.88 42.47 17.37
N LYS A 232 -30.62 41.35 16.68
CA LYS A 232 -30.35 40.03 17.28
C LYS A 232 -29.02 39.50 16.77
N GLY A 233 -28.07 39.32 17.67
CA GLY A 233 -26.73 38.81 17.37
C GLY A 233 -26.53 37.39 17.86
N ARG A 234 -25.72 36.61 17.14
CA ARG A 234 -25.10 35.39 17.65
C ARG A 234 -23.64 35.33 17.22
N GLU A 235 -22.76 35.13 18.19
CA GLU A 235 -21.36 34.79 17.98
C GLU A 235 -20.97 33.58 18.84
N ALA A 236 -19.99 32.80 18.38
CA ALA A 236 -19.47 31.66 19.12
C ALA A 236 -18.06 31.31 18.63
N ILE A 237 -17.25 30.75 19.53
CA ILE A 237 -15.92 30.24 19.18
C ILE A 237 -16.07 29.15 18.10
N SER A 238 -15.19 29.22 17.09
CA SER A 238 -15.11 28.35 15.91
C SER A 238 -16.34 28.39 14.97
N GLN A 239 -17.12 29.46 15.01
CA GLN A 239 -18.27 29.69 14.12
C GLN A 239 -18.30 31.13 13.58
N PRO A 240 -18.69 31.36 12.31
CA PRO A 240 -18.97 32.71 11.82
C PRO A 240 -20.13 33.35 12.60
N PHE A 241 -19.95 34.56 13.09
CA PHE A 241 -21.04 35.32 13.72
C PHE A 241 -22.10 35.75 12.69
N ALA A 242 -23.30 36.06 13.19
CA ALA A 242 -24.36 36.68 12.41
C ALA A 242 -25.15 37.66 13.28
N PHE A 243 -25.32 38.88 12.80
CA PHE A 243 -26.16 39.90 13.44
C PHE A 243 -27.26 40.31 12.48
N GLU A 244 -28.51 40.12 12.88
CA GLU A 244 -29.71 40.52 12.14
C GLU A 244 -30.21 41.84 12.74
N LEU A 245 -30.25 42.88 11.92
CA LEU A 245 -30.63 44.24 12.30
C LEU A 245 -31.96 44.58 11.62
N GLU A 246 -32.92 45.06 12.39
CA GLU A 246 -34.06 45.81 11.89
C GLU A 246 -33.74 47.31 11.99
N LEU A 247 -33.88 48.00 10.86
CA LEU A 247 -33.50 49.38 10.65
C LEU A 247 -34.69 50.18 10.14
N ILE A 248 -34.68 51.48 10.36
CA ILE A 248 -35.64 52.41 9.75
C ILE A 248 -34.90 53.53 9.00
N SER A 249 -35.55 54.09 7.99
CA SER A 249 -35.07 55.24 7.22
C SER A 249 -36.27 56.04 6.69
N GLU A 250 -36.10 57.34 6.47
CA GLU A 250 -37.13 58.19 5.82
C GLU A 250 -37.12 58.03 4.29
N ARG A 251 -36.07 57.41 3.73
CA ARG A 251 -35.96 57.11 2.29
C ARG A 251 -36.57 55.74 1.97
N PRO A 252 -37.62 55.67 1.14
CA PRO A 252 -38.24 54.41 0.71
C PRO A 252 -37.56 53.78 -0.52
N ASP A 253 -36.47 54.38 -1.00
CA ASP A 253 -35.85 54.14 -2.31
C ASP A 253 -34.34 53.86 -2.21
N LEU A 254 -33.88 53.27 -1.09
CA LEU A 254 -32.49 52.87 -0.95
C LEU A 254 -32.12 51.81 -1.99
N ASP A 255 -31.01 52.02 -2.70
CA ASP A 255 -30.46 50.99 -3.58
C ASP A 255 -29.88 49.84 -2.75
N LEU A 256 -30.66 48.77 -2.68
CA LEU A 256 -30.33 47.56 -1.94
C LEU A 256 -29.11 46.84 -2.54
N GLU A 257 -28.87 46.93 -3.85
CA GLU A 257 -27.74 46.25 -4.48
C GLU A 257 -26.41 46.92 -4.08
N SER A 258 -26.36 48.26 -4.06
CA SER A 258 -25.20 49.03 -3.59
C SER A 258 -24.86 48.79 -2.11
N LEU A 259 -25.85 48.51 -1.25
CA LEU A 259 -25.65 48.21 0.17
C LEU A 259 -25.03 46.82 0.40
N LEU A 260 -25.19 45.88 -0.53
CA LEU A 260 -24.71 44.52 -0.37
C LEU A 260 -23.16 44.48 -0.40
N HIS A 261 -22.57 43.60 0.40
CA HIS A 261 -21.13 43.39 0.56
C HIS A 261 -20.32 44.55 1.18
N GLN A 262 -20.94 45.70 1.46
CA GLN A 262 -20.23 46.81 2.12
C GLN A 262 -19.80 46.44 3.54
N PRO A 263 -18.61 46.88 3.99
CA PRO A 263 -18.24 46.88 5.40
C PRO A 263 -19.23 47.71 6.22
N ALA A 264 -19.53 47.24 7.42
CA ALA A 264 -20.40 47.94 8.34
C ALA A 264 -20.06 47.62 9.81
N PHE A 265 -20.19 48.62 10.67
CA PHE A 265 -19.96 48.53 12.10
C PHE A 265 -21.26 48.80 12.85
N LEU A 266 -21.72 47.81 13.62
CA LEU A 266 -22.83 47.96 14.57
C LEU A 266 -22.24 48.25 15.95
N GLU A 267 -22.34 49.51 16.37
CA GLU A 267 -21.93 50.01 17.68
C GLU A 267 -23.10 49.86 18.68
N PHE A 268 -22.81 49.27 19.85
CA PHE A 268 -23.83 49.04 20.89
C PHE A 268 -23.32 49.10 22.34
N THR A 269 -22.04 49.46 22.55
CA THR A 269 -21.47 49.73 23.86
C THR A 269 -21.31 51.26 24.05
N ALA A 270 -21.17 51.72 25.30
CA ALA A 270 -21.05 53.16 25.59
C ALA A 270 -19.63 53.73 25.34
N ASP A 271 -18.65 52.88 25.05
CA ASP A 271 -17.24 53.20 24.82
C ASP A 271 -16.81 53.07 23.34
N GLY A 272 -17.75 52.94 22.41
CA GLY A 272 -17.49 52.83 20.97
C GLY A 272 -17.21 51.41 20.48
N GLY A 273 -17.46 50.40 21.31
CA GLY A 273 -17.39 48.99 20.99
C GLY A 273 -18.61 48.48 20.24
N GLY A 274 -18.38 47.42 19.46
CA GLY A 274 -19.38 46.91 18.53
C GLY A 274 -18.85 45.77 17.67
N ILE A 275 -19.66 45.39 16.67
CA ILE A 275 -19.38 44.28 15.77
C ILE A 275 -19.22 44.81 14.35
N HIS A 276 -17.98 44.73 13.84
CA HIS A 276 -17.67 44.90 12.42
C HIS A 276 -18.03 43.64 11.63
N GLY A 277 -18.73 43.79 10.50
CA GLY A 277 -18.96 42.73 9.52
C GLY A 277 -19.14 43.29 8.10
N LEU A 278 -19.54 42.42 7.17
CA LEU A 278 -20.00 42.80 5.84
C LEU A 278 -21.53 42.64 5.76
N VAL A 279 -22.21 43.52 5.04
CA VAL A 279 -23.64 43.39 4.70
C VAL A 279 -23.82 42.15 3.81
N TYR A 280 -24.25 41.05 4.42
CA TYR A 280 -24.38 39.73 3.79
C TYR A 280 -25.77 39.51 3.19
N ARG A 281 -26.78 40.19 3.75
CA ARG A 281 -28.16 40.24 3.25
C ARG A 281 -28.71 41.62 3.53
N VAL A 282 -29.52 42.12 2.61
CA VAL A 282 -30.36 43.31 2.80
C VAL A 282 -31.76 43.03 2.25
N ALA A 283 -32.78 43.61 2.85
CA ALA A 283 -34.16 43.59 2.36
C ALA A 283 -34.91 44.84 2.81
N GLN A 284 -35.83 45.32 1.99
CA GLN A 284 -36.82 46.34 2.36
C GLN A 284 -38.10 45.64 2.83
N GLY A 285 -38.67 46.11 3.94
CA GLY A 285 -39.97 45.71 4.45
C GLY A 285 -41.05 46.74 4.12
N ASP A 286 -42.08 46.83 4.96
CA ASP A 286 -43.16 47.79 4.75
C ASP A 286 -42.66 49.25 4.82
N SER A 287 -43.19 50.05 3.89
CA SER A 287 -43.00 51.50 3.85
C SER A 287 -44.22 52.16 4.51
N GLY A 288 -44.03 52.72 5.71
CA GLY A 288 -45.08 53.44 6.44
C GLY A 288 -45.30 54.86 5.91
N HIS A 289 -46.11 55.66 6.63
CA HIS A 289 -46.41 57.04 6.24
C HIS A 289 -45.20 58.00 6.25
N ARG A 290 -44.13 57.66 6.97
CA ARG A 290 -42.86 58.41 7.04
C ARG A 290 -41.64 57.50 7.00
N LEU A 291 -41.68 56.43 7.80
CA LEU A 291 -40.54 55.53 8.00
C LEU A 291 -40.72 54.24 7.19
N THR A 292 -39.65 53.85 6.49
CA THR A 292 -39.53 52.57 5.79
C THR A 292 -38.66 51.62 6.60
N ARG A 293 -39.10 50.37 6.78
CA ARG A 293 -38.33 49.33 7.47
C ARG A 293 -37.35 48.67 6.52
N TYR A 294 -36.12 48.44 6.97
CA TYR A 294 -35.09 47.68 6.29
C TYR A 294 -34.54 46.60 7.23
N HIS A 295 -34.10 45.48 6.64
CA HIS A 295 -33.47 44.39 7.37
C HIS A 295 -32.08 44.15 6.79
N ILE A 296 -31.05 44.17 7.63
CA ILE A 296 -29.66 43.87 7.25
C ILE A 296 -29.15 42.69 8.08
N THR A 297 -28.40 41.78 7.45
CA THR A 297 -27.63 40.76 8.16
C THR A 297 -26.14 41.05 7.99
N LEU A 298 -25.44 41.32 9.09
CA LEU A 298 -23.97 41.42 9.12
C LEU A 298 -23.35 40.04 9.39
N ARG A 299 -22.30 39.70 8.65
CA ARG A 299 -21.50 38.46 8.83
C ARG A 299 -20.01 38.73 8.57
N PRO A 300 -19.08 37.91 9.09
CA PRO A 300 -17.67 38.06 8.76
C PRO A 300 -17.42 37.73 7.28
N GLN A 301 -16.31 38.24 6.73
CA GLN A 301 -15.85 37.85 5.39
C GLN A 301 -15.65 36.33 5.29
N LEU A 302 -15.26 35.68 6.39
CA LEU A 302 -15.15 34.21 6.50
C LEU A 302 -16.46 33.48 6.09
N ALA A 303 -17.64 34.08 6.31
CA ALA A 303 -18.91 33.44 5.95
C ALA A 303 -19.11 33.30 4.42
N TYR A 304 -18.40 34.07 3.61
CA TYR A 304 -18.50 34.02 2.14
C TYR A 304 -17.89 32.75 1.56
N LEU A 305 -16.92 32.15 2.27
CA LEU A 305 -16.27 30.90 1.88
C LEU A 305 -17.25 29.71 1.81
N ALA A 306 -18.46 29.85 2.37
CA ALA A 306 -19.54 28.87 2.22
C ALA A 306 -20.00 28.70 0.75
N HIS A 307 -19.82 29.72 -0.09
CA HIS A 307 -20.32 29.75 -1.48
C HIS A 307 -19.35 29.17 -2.51
N ARG A 308 -18.06 28.98 -2.18
CA ARG A 308 -17.08 28.35 -3.07
C ARG A 308 -16.87 26.89 -2.67
N ILE A 309 -17.48 25.99 -3.43
CA ILE A 309 -17.24 24.53 -3.35
C ILE A 309 -16.13 24.17 -4.33
N ASN A 310 -15.18 23.33 -3.90
CA ASN A 310 -13.99 23.02 -4.69
C ASN A 310 -13.54 21.55 -4.56
N GLN A 311 -12.70 21.12 -5.50
CA GLN A 311 -12.00 19.84 -5.51
C GLN A 311 -10.54 20.12 -5.88
N ARG A 312 -9.63 19.96 -4.91
CA ARG A 312 -8.20 20.27 -5.08
C ARG A 312 -7.30 19.59 -4.04
N ILE A 313 -6.00 19.60 -4.32
CA ILE A 313 -4.96 18.87 -3.61
C ILE A 313 -3.93 19.85 -3.03
N PHE A 314 -3.61 19.72 -1.75
CA PHE A 314 -2.51 20.39 -1.06
C PHE A 314 -1.44 19.34 -0.70
N GLN A 315 -0.17 19.67 -0.90
CA GLN A 315 0.97 18.76 -0.67
C GLN A 315 2.11 19.47 0.03
N HIS A 316 2.71 18.81 1.03
CA HIS A 316 3.85 19.31 1.81
C HIS A 316 3.61 20.70 2.44
N LEU A 317 2.41 20.89 3.00
CA LEU A 317 2.01 22.12 3.69
C LEU A 317 1.53 21.81 5.12
N THR A 318 1.82 22.69 6.07
CA THR A 318 1.21 22.68 7.40
C THR A 318 -0.25 23.14 7.32
N VAL A 319 -1.06 22.81 8.33
CA VAL A 319 -2.45 23.27 8.41
C VAL A 319 -2.58 24.80 8.33
N GLU A 320 -1.64 25.54 8.93
CA GLU A 320 -1.55 27.01 8.88
C GLU A 320 -1.39 27.52 7.45
N LYS A 321 -0.46 26.93 6.67
CA LYS A 321 -0.20 27.30 5.28
C LYS A 321 -1.42 27.02 4.40
N ILE A 322 -2.08 25.87 4.62
CA ILE A 322 -3.31 25.50 3.89
C ILE A 322 -4.44 26.50 4.19
N ILE A 323 -4.72 26.77 5.47
CA ILE A 323 -5.76 27.74 5.87
C ILE A 323 -5.42 29.14 5.36
N SER A 324 -4.17 29.59 5.48
CA SER A 324 -3.70 30.89 4.94
C SER A 324 -4.00 31.02 3.45
N GLN A 325 -3.60 30.03 2.65
CA GLN A 325 -3.81 30.06 1.20
C GLN A 325 -5.31 30.14 0.85
N VAL A 326 -6.17 29.39 1.56
CA VAL A 326 -7.62 29.45 1.35
C VAL A 326 -8.19 30.83 1.73
N LEU A 327 -7.73 31.45 2.81
CA LEU A 327 -8.15 32.79 3.24
C LEU A 327 -7.71 33.90 2.28
N GLU A 328 -6.43 33.88 1.86
CA GLU A 328 -5.84 34.86 0.96
C GLU A 328 -6.51 34.85 -0.43
N GLU A 329 -6.88 33.66 -0.94
CA GLU A 329 -7.66 33.49 -2.17
C GLU A 329 -9.03 34.19 -2.14
N HIS A 330 -9.59 34.42 -0.95
CA HIS A 330 -10.85 35.13 -0.72
C HIS A 330 -10.67 36.58 -0.28
N GLY A 331 -9.47 37.13 -0.43
CA GLY A 331 -9.16 38.51 -0.06
C GLY A 331 -9.01 38.74 1.44
N ILE A 332 -9.03 37.70 2.28
CA ILE A 332 -8.74 37.81 3.72
C ILE A 332 -7.21 37.75 3.86
N GLN A 333 -6.56 38.90 3.72
CA GLN A 333 -5.10 39.03 3.73
C GLN A 333 -4.53 38.89 5.16
N SER A 334 -3.20 38.79 5.26
CA SER A 334 -2.46 38.56 6.52
C SER A 334 -2.55 39.66 7.59
N ASN A 335 -3.25 40.76 7.33
CA ASN A 335 -3.66 41.77 8.33
C ASN A 335 -5.05 41.50 8.94
N ALA A 336 -5.86 40.62 8.32
CA ALA A 336 -7.23 40.29 8.73
C ALA A 336 -7.34 38.90 9.38
N TYR A 337 -6.24 38.14 9.48
CA TYR A 337 -6.15 36.93 10.28
C TYR A 337 -4.79 36.78 10.96
N LYS A 338 -4.71 35.97 12.02
CA LYS A 338 -3.46 35.61 12.69
C LYS A 338 -3.53 34.22 13.35
N PHE A 339 -2.39 33.55 13.45
CA PHE A 339 -2.21 32.31 14.21
C PHE A 339 -1.43 32.63 15.48
N GLU A 340 -2.03 32.38 16.65
CA GLU A 340 -1.43 32.52 17.97
C GLU A 340 -1.43 31.13 18.64
N PHE A 341 -0.46 30.32 18.24
CA PHE A 341 -0.28 28.95 18.74
C PHE A 341 0.73 28.92 19.87
N GLY A 342 0.56 27.97 20.79
CA GLY A 342 1.48 27.69 21.88
C GLY A 342 2.73 26.93 21.41
N GLN A 343 3.18 25.97 22.21
CA GLN A 343 4.37 25.16 21.90
C GLN A 343 4.10 23.99 20.92
N THR A 344 2.89 23.89 20.36
CA THR A 344 2.51 22.82 19.43
C THR A 344 3.14 23.06 18.06
N VAL A 345 3.86 22.06 17.54
CA VAL A 345 4.34 22.08 16.15
C VAL A 345 3.40 21.21 15.31
N TYR A 346 2.76 21.84 14.31
CA TYR A 346 1.91 21.15 13.35
C TYR A 346 2.75 20.57 12.19
N PRO A 347 2.72 19.24 11.96
CA PRO A 347 3.52 18.63 10.90
C PRO A 347 2.99 19.04 9.51
N GLU A 348 3.88 19.03 8.52
CA GLU A 348 3.46 19.13 7.12
C GLU A 348 2.68 17.88 6.70
N ARG A 349 1.54 18.08 6.06
CA ARG A 349 0.74 17.01 5.48
C ARG A 349 1.33 16.65 4.12
N GLU A 350 1.75 15.39 3.93
CA GLU A 350 2.24 14.90 2.63
C GLU A 350 1.18 15.12 1.54
N TYR A 351 -0.08 14.82 1.88
CA TYR A 351 -1.22 14.90 0.99
C TYR A 351 -2.47 15.29 1.79
N CYS A 352 -3.17 16.33 1.35
CA CYS A 352 -4.45 16.73 1.93
C CYS A 352 -5.40 17.23 0.84
N VAL A 353 -6.59 16.65 0.76
CA VAL A 353 -7.57 16.92 -0.29
C VAL A 353 -8.75 17.68 0.30
N GLN A 354 -9.13 18.76 -0.40
CA GLN A 354 -10.45 19.36 -0.33
C GLN A 354 -11.31 18.67 -1.39
N TYR A 355 -12.37 17.96 -1.00
CA TYR A 355 -13.15 17.15 -1.94
C TYR A 355 -14.66 17.38 -1.77
N ASP A 356 -15.28 18.10 -2.70
CA ASP A 356 -16.73 18.33 -2.74
C ASP A 356 -17.27 19.00 -1.46
N GLU A 357 -16.48 19.92 -0.91
CA GLU A 357 -16.81 20.73 0.27
C GLU A 357 -16.52 22.21 0.01
N SER A 358 -17.22 23.09 0.72
CA SER A 358 -16.95 24.53 0.66
C SER A 358 -15.61 24.88 1.30
N ASP A 359 -14.99 25.97 0.85
CA ASP A 359 -13.75 26.47 1.46
C ASP A 359 -13.92 26.74 2.97
N LEU A 360 -15.13 27.12 3.40
CA LEU A 360 -15.45 27.31 4.82
C LEU A 360 -15.49 25.97 5.59
N HIS A 361 -16.19 24.97 5.04
CA HIS A 361 -16.27 23.63 5.63
C HIS A 361 -14.88 23.01 5.72
N PHE A 362 -14.04 23.20 4.69
CA PHE A 362 -12.66 22.72 4.65
C PHE A 362 -11.80 23.32 5.78
N ILE A 363 -11.83 24.65 5.97
CA ILE A 363 -11.13 25.31 7.08
C ILE A 363 -11.65 24.80 8.43
N GLN A 364 -12.99 24.79 8.63
CA GLN A 364 -13.58 24.36 9.89
C GLN A 364 -13.25 22.90 10.22
N ARG A 365 -13.27 22.02 9.23
CA ARG A 365 -12.85 20.62 9.36
C ARG A 365 -11.37 20.48 9.73
N LEU A 366 -10.48 21.25 9.10
CA LEU A 366 -9.05 21.22 9.44
C LEU A 366 -8.79 21.73 10.87
N CYS A 367 -9.46 22.81 11.26
CA CYS A 367 -9.48 23.29 12.65
C CYS A 367 -9.97 22.21 13.63
N GLU A 368 -11.07 21.54 13.29
CA GLU A 368 -11.65 20.44 14.06
C GLU A 368 -10.70 19.24 14.18
N GLU A 369 -10.06 18.80 13.08
CA GLU A 369 -9.09 17.70 13.07
C GLU A 369 -7.89 17.96 14.00
N GLU A 370 -7.35 19.18 13.99
CA GLU A 370 -6.18 19.59 14.78
C GLU A 370 -6.51 20.06 16.21
N GLY A 371 -7.77 20.37 16.50
CA GLY A 371 -8.19 21.00 17.75
C GLY A 371 -7.85 22.49 17.87
N ILE A 372 -7.61 23.16 16.72
CA ILE A 372 -7.41 24.61 16.59
C ILE A 372 -8.79 25.26 16.64
N HIS A 373 -9.01 26.19 17.56
CA HIS A 373 -10.21 27.02 17.58
C HIS A 373 -9.95 28.37 16.88
N TYR A 374 -11.02 29.12 16.61
CA TYR A 374 -10.89 30.50 16.18
C TYR A 374 -11.96 31.41 16.79
N HIS A 375 -11.67 32.70 16.89
CA HIS A 375 -12.63 33.74 17.27
C HIS A 375 -12.35 35.03 16.51
N PHE A 376 -13.19 36.05 16.72
CA PHE A 376 -13.07 37.35 16.06
C PHE A 376 -12.71 38.44 17.08
N GLN A 377 -11.82 39.34 16.68
CA GLN A 377 -11.50 40.57 17.40
C GLN A 377 -11.93 41.74 16.52
N HIS A 378 -12.78 42.63 17.04
CA HIS A 378 -13.42 43.70 16.27
C HIS A 378 -12.82 45.08 16.59
N SER A 379 -12.75 45.94 15.59
CA SER A 379 -12.64 47.39 15.73
C SER A 379 -13.60 48.05 14.75
N GLU A 380 -13.78 49.37 14.85
CA GLU A 380 -14.59 50.15 13.90
C GLU A 380 -14.15 49.91 12.43
N GLN A 381 -12.83 49.75 12.19
CA GLN A 381 -12.24 49.65 10.85
C GLN A 381 -12.10 48.21 10.32
N GLY A 382 -12.51 47.19 11.09
CA GLY A 382 -12.32 45.80 10.67
C GLY A 382 -12.58 44.73 11.73
N HIS A 383 -12.38 43.48 11.32
CA HIS A 383 -12.39 42.33 12.21
C HIS A 383 -11.22 41.42 11.86
N VAL A 384 -10.52 40.91 12.88
CA VAL A 384 -9.39 39.98 12.74
C VAL A 384 -9.84 38.59 13.17
N LEU A 385 -9.63 37.61 12.29
CA LEU A 385 -9.85 36.20 12.57
C LEU A 385 -8.63 35.61 13.29
N VAL A 386 -8.79 35.24 14.55
CA VAL A 386 -7.70 34.75 15.40
C VAL A 386 -7.81 33.25 15.58
N PHE A 387 -6.81 32.51 15.15
CA PHE A 387 -6.69 31.06 15.36
C PHE A 387 -5.78 30.76 16.54
N GLY A 388 -6.19 29.81 17.39
CA GLY A 388 -5.43 29.41 18.59
C GLY A 388 -5.56 27.93 18.92
N ASP A 389 -4.60 27.39 19.67
CA ASP A 389 -4.58 25.98 20.10
C ASP A 389 -4.43 25.80 21.63
N ASP A 390 -4.31 26.88 22.39
CA ASP A 390 -4.39 26.88 23.85
C ASP A 390 -5.19 28.08 24.38
N GLN A 391 -5.24 28.24 25.70
CA GLN A 391 -6.09 29.22 26.36
C GLN A 391 -5.44 30.60 26.60
N THR A 392 -4.18 30.79 26.19
CA THR A 392 -3.44 32.06 26.36
C THR A 392 -3.80 33.13 25.32
N VAL A 393 -4.37 32.72 24.18
CA VAL A 393 -4.82 33.56 23.05
C VAL A 393 -6.06 34.42 23.36
N PHE A 394 -6.88 34.02 24.35
CA PHE A 394 -8.14 34.69 24.63
C PHE A 394 -7.93 35.95 25.51
N PRO A 395 -8.37 37.15 25.08
CA PRO A 395 -8.24 38.37 25.87
C PRO A 395 -9.12 38.36 27.12
N LYS A 396 -8.85 39.26 28.07
CA LYS A 396 -9.64 39.42 29.30
C LYS A 396 -10.50 40.68 29.24
N LEU A 397 -11.78 40.54 29.58
CA LEU A 397 -12.71 41.65 29.74
C LEU A 397 -12.57 42.30 31.13
N ALA A 398 -13.21 43.45 31.29
CA ALA A 398 -13.41 44.05 32.61
C ALA A 398 -14.23 43.10 33.52
N PRO A 399 -13.97 43.08 34.85
CA PRO A 399 -14.81 42.34 35.78
C PRO A 399 -16.26 42.79 35.72
N THR A 400 -17.21 41.86 35.84
CA THR A 400 -18.65 42.18 35.91
C THR A 400 -19.24 41.49 37.13
N ALA A 401 -19.96 42.27 37.96
CA ALA A 401 -20.60 41.76 39.15
C ALA A 401 -21.84 40.92 38.81
N TYR A 402 -22.09 39.89 39.63
CA TYR A 402 -23.35 39.19 39.67
C TYR A 402 -24.33 39.92 40.59
N GLN A 403 -25.50 40.25 40.08
CA GLN A 403 -26.61 40.79 40.87
C GLN A 403 -27.90 40.14 40.40
N GLN A 404 -28.46 39.27 41.24
CA GLN A 404 -29.70 38.56 40.92
C GLN A 404 -30.82 39.55 40.55
N ASP A 405 -31.54 39.25 39.47
CA ASP A 405 -32.66 40.09 39.04
C ASP A 405 -33.73 40.18 40.15
N THR A 406 -34.00 41.42 40.56
CA THR A 406 -34.99 41.79 41.59
C THR A 406 -36.04 42.77 41.05
N GLY A 407 -36.05 43.02 39.73
CA GLY A 407 -36.89 44.03 39.08
C GLY A 407 -36.43 45.48 39.29
N LEU A 408 -35.30 45.69 39.96
CA LEU A 408 -34.62 46.98 40.07
C LEU A 408 -33.51 47.06 39.01
N VAL A 409 -33.38 48.21 38.37
CA VAL A 409 -32.26 48.49 37.44
C VAL A 409 -31.01 48.74 38.28
N ALA A 410 -29.91 48.04 37.97
CA ALA A 410 -28.61 48.25 38.60
C ALA A 410 -27.96 49.54 38.04
N ASP A 411 -27.13 50.19 38.86
CA ASP A 411 -26.42 51.43 38.46
C ASP A 411 -25.35 51.18 37.38
N GLU A 412 -24.84 49.95 37.29
CA GLU A 412 -23.87 49.48 36.29
C GLU A 412 -24.36 48.17 35.64
N PRO A 413 -23.90 47.80 34.43
CA PRO A 413 -24.27 46.54 33.79
C PRO A 413 -23.76 45.31 34.55
N VAL A 414 -24.62 44.29 34.72
CA VAL A 414 -24.41 43.15 35.63
C VAL A 414 -24.76 41.80 34.97
N VAL A 415 -24.27 40.71 35.57
CA VAL A 415 -24.76 39.36 35.30
C VAL A 415 -25.97 39.10 36.21
N LYS A 416 -27.16 38.97 35.62
CA LYS A 416 -28.44 38.83 36.31
C LYS A 416 -28.79 37.40 36.69
N ARG A 417 -28.28 36.44 35.90
CA ARG A 417 -28.44 35.01 36.11
C ARG A 417 -27.12 34.33 35.77
N PHE A 418 -26.73 33.35 36.58
CA PHE A 418 -25.61 32.48 36.32
C PHE A 418 -25.96 31.08 36.85
N ALA A 419 -25.94 30.08 35.97
CA ALA A 419 -26.32 28.71 36.30
C ALA A 419 -25.24 27.75 35.77
N LEU A 420 -24.78 26.84 36.63
CA LEU A 420 -23.73 25.89 36.31
C LEU A 420 -24.29 24.47 36.13
N ARG A 421 -23.87 23.80 35.07
CA ARG A 421 -24.17 22.39 34.79
C ARG A 421 -22.88 21.58 34.74
N LEU A 422 -22.88 20.42 35.39
CA LEU A 422 -21.87 19.38 35.17
C LEU A 422 -22.51 18.18 34.48
N GLU A 423 -21.79 17.52 33.57
CA GLU A 423 -22.27 16.33 32.87
C GLU A 423 -21.16 15.29 32.64
N THR A 424 -21.49 14.00 32.68
CA THR A 424 -20.54 12.91 32.47
C THR A 424 -19.88 13.02 31.08
N ARG A 425 -18.55 12.81 31.02
CA ARG A 425 -17.76 12.83 29.78
C ARG A 425 -16.79 11.66 29.73
N THR A 426 -16.36 11.34 28.51
CA THR A 426 -15.22 10.48 28.18
C THR A 426 -14.03 10.78 29.09
N SER A 427 -13.36 9.73 29.56
CA SER A 427 -12.18 9.80 30.44
C SER A 427 -10.92 9.17 29.83
N ARG A 428 -11.06 8.31 28.81
CA ARG A 428 -9.97 7.81 27.96
C ARG A 428 -10.29 7.98 26.48
N VAL A 429 -9.30 8.39 25.69
CA VAL A 429 -9.34 8.30 24.22
C VAL A 429 -8.21 7.39 23.74
N THR A 430 -8.53 6.45 22.86
CA THR A 430 -7.60 5.56 22.17
C THR A 430 -7.79 5.66 20.66
N ARG A 431 -6.70 5.70 19.91
CA ARG A 431 -6.69 5.73 18.44
C ARG A 431 -5.70 4.73 17.89
N ARG A 432 -6.07 4.02 16.82
CA ARG A 432 -5.19 3.13 16.07
C ARG A 432 -5.06 3.52 14.61
N ASP A 433 -3.94 3.14 14.00
CA ASP A 433 -3.72 3.30 12.56
C ASP A 433 -2.92 2.12 12.00
N TYR A 434 -2.52 2.19 10.72
CA TYR A 434 -1.60 1.24 10.09
C TYR A 434 -0.60 1.96 9.17
N ASP A 435 0.68 1.87 9.51
CA ASP A 435 1.79 2.31 8.68
C ASP A 435 2.39 1.12 7.93
N PHE A 436 2.33 1.15 6.60
CA PHE A 436 2.83 0.07 5.74
C PHE A 436 4.37 0.02 5.65
N GLU A 437 5.07 1.10 5.98
CA GLU A 437 6.53 1.14 6.09
C GLU A 437 7.00 0.57 7.44
N LYS A 438 6.12 0.59 8.47
CA LYS A 438 6.35 0.03 9.81
C LYS A 438 5.36 -1.09 10.19
N PRO A 439 5.11 -2.11 9.33
CA PRO A 439 3.92 -2.97 9.40
C PRO A 439 3.88 -3.95 10.59
N LYS A 440 4.99 -4.09 11.33
CA LYS A 440 5.09 -4.89 12.57
C LYS A 440 4.87 -4.08 13.84
N LEU A 441 4.87 -2.74 13.74
CA LEU A 441 4.75 -1.85 14.88
C LEU A 441 3.28 -1.50 15.08
N LEU A 442 2.72 -1.86 16.24
CA LEU A 442 1.36 -1.45 16.60
C LEU A 442 1.30 0.09 16.66
N MET A 443 0.65 0.70 15.68
CA MET A 443 0.26 2.11 15.68
C MET A 443 -0.97 2.26 16.57
N GLU A 444 -0.72 2.43 17.86
CA GLU A 444 -1.72 2.76 18.86
C GLU A 444 -1.19 3.93 19.70
N ALA A 445 -2.07 4.87 20.01
CA ALA A 445 -1.83 5.93 20.97
C ALA A 445 -3.10 6.17 21.79
N ALA A 446 -2.93 6.44 23.08
CA ALA A 446 -4.02 6.71 23.99
C ALA A 446 -3.67 7.87 24.92
N PHE A 447 -4.69 8.54 25.43
CA PHE A 447 -4.59 9.55 26.48
C PHE A 447 -5.74 9.34 27.48
N THR A 448 -5.40 9.26 28.76
CA THR A 448 -6.31 8.95 29.86
C THR A 448 -6.24 10.06 30.90
N SER A 449 -7.40 10.51 31.35
CA SER A 449 -7.54 11.47 32.46
C SER A 449 -7.73 10.76 33.79
N GLU A 450 -7.57 11.50 34.90
CA GLU A 450 -7.74 10.98 36.25
C GLU A 450 -9.23 10.81 36.67
N PHE A 451 -10.17 11.20 35.80
CA PHE A 451 -11.60 11.18 36.08
C PHE A 451 -12.20 9.76 35.96
N SER A 452 -13.20 9.47 36.78
CA SER A 452 -13.92 8.19 36.83
C SER A 452 -15.41 8.35 36.49
N PRO A 453 -16.10 7.30 35.99
CA PRO A 453 -15.57 5.97 35.64
C PRO A 453 -14.70 5.98 34.37
N ASP A 454 -14.05 4.85 34.08
CA ASP A 454 -13.31 4.63 32.84
C ASP A 454 -14.30 4.52 31.67
N LEU A 455 -14.34 5.54 30.82
CA LEU A 455 -15.22 5.69 29.67
C LEU A 455 -14.34 5.99 28.46
N GLU A 456 -14.21 4.98 27.60
CA GLU A 456 -13.31 5.00 26.45
C GLU A 456 -14.03 5.39 25.15
N ASP A 457 -13.44 6.33 24.44
CA ASP A 457 -13.63 6.58 23.01
C ASP A 457 -12.48 5.89 22.25
N TYR A 458 -12.81 4.88 21.44
CA TYR A 458 -11.87 4.16 20.57
C TYR A 458 -12.24 4.36 19.09
N ASP A 459 -11.25 4.64 18.24
CA ASP A 459 -11.48 4.80 16.80
C ASP A 459 -10.29 4.35 15.92
N TYR A 460 -10.59 4.01 14.66
CA TYR A 460 -9.66 3.66 13.58
C TYR A 460 -10.26 4.08 12.23
N PRO A 461 -9.51 4.74 11.32
CA PRO A 461 -8.09 5.09 11.42
C PRO A 461 -7.85 6.41 12.14
N GLY A 462 -6.78 6.46 12.94
CA GLY A 462 -6.41 7.61 13.78
C GLY A 462 -5.72 8.77 13.06
N ARG A 463 -5.34 8.59 11.80
CA ARG A 463 -4.60 9.53 10.94
C ARG A 463 -3.23 9.93 11.49
N PHE A 464 -2.42 8.95 11.87
CA PHE A 464 -1.01 9.18 12.28
C PHE A 464 -0.07 8.03 11.92
N VAL A 465 1.15 8.38 11.49
CA VAL A 465 2.28 7.44 11.23
C VAL A 465 3.37 7.51 12.32
N GLU A 466 3.18 8.37 13.32
CA GLU A 466 4.06 8.57 14.47
C GLU A 466 3.29 8.56 15.79
N ARG A 467 3.85 7.90 16.81
CA ARG A 467 3.18 7.72 18.11
C ARG A 467 2.99 9.02 18.90
N GLU A 468 3.94 9.96 18.84
CA GLU A 468 3.79 11.23 19.55
C GLU A 468 2.69 12.10 18.94
N ARG A 469 2.57 12.10 17.60
CA ARG A 469 1.44 12.69 16.88
C ARG A 469 0.11 12.02 17.26
N GLY A 470 0.07 10.69 17.32
CA GLY A 470 -1.10 9.94 17.80
C GLY A 470 -1.51 10.30 19.24
N LYS A 471 -0.54 10.45 20.16
CA LYS A 471 -0.80 10.90 21.54
C LYS A 471 -1.35 12.32 21.58
N HIS A 472 -0.79 13.22 20.77
CA HIS A 472 -1.29 14.59 20.65
C HIS A 472 -2.76 14.60 20.20
N LEU A 473 -3.09 13.86 19.14
CA LEU A 473 -4.47 13.73 18.65
C LEU A 473 -5.40 13.10 19.69
N ALA A 474 -4.98 12.04 20.39
CA ALA A 474 -5.75 11.44 21.48
C ALA A 474 -6.02 12.43 22.62
N LYS A 475 -5.00 13.22 23.03
CA LYS A 475 -5.14 14.29 24.02
C LYS A 475 -6.10 15.38 23.55
N ARG A 476 -5.99 15.89 22.32
CA ARG A 476 -6.91 16.89 21.75
C ARG A 476 -8.35 16.38 21.67
N ASN A 477 -8.55 15.09 21.38
CA ASN A 477 -9.88 14.46 21.41
C ASN A 477 -10.45 14.37 22.84
N LEU A 478 -9.63 14.04 23.85
CA LEU A 478 -10.11 14.02 25.24
C LEU A 478 -10.41 15.42 25.76
N GLU A 479 -9.57 16.41 25.45
CA GLU A 479 -9.83 17.84 25.71
C GLU A 479 -11.17 18.27 25.09
N ARG A 480 -11.45 17.87 23.83
CA ARG A 480 -12.72 18.15 23.15
C ARG A 480 -13.92 17.53 23.86
N HIS A 481 -13.89 16.24 24.16
CA HIS A 481 -14.98 15.61 24.92
C HIS A 481 -15.22 16.31 26.26
N ARG A 482 -14.17 16.79 26.92
CA ARG A 482 -14.29 17.41 28.26
C ARG A 482 -14.51 18.93 28.24
N SER A 483 -14.51 19.55 27.07
CA SER A 483 -14.59 21.02 26.91
C SER A 483 -15.87 21.65 27.49
N ASP A 484 -16.97 20.90 27.56
CA ASP A 484 -18.25 21.34 28.15
C ASP A 484 -18.67 20.49 29.38
N TYR A 485 -17.71 19.76 29.97
CA TYR A 485 -17.92 18.98 31.21
C TYR A 485 -18.50 19.85 32.33
N GLU A 486 -18.00 21.07 32.46
CA GLU A 486 -18.51 22.12 33.32
C GLU A 486 -18.90 23.32 32.43
N LEU A 487 -20.20 23.59 32.35
CA LEU A 487 -20.79 24.58 31.46
C LEU A 487 -21.66 25.55 32.25
N ALA A 488 -21.28 26.82 32.24
CA ALA A 488 -22.08 27.92 32.76
C ALA A 488 -23.02 28.47 31.67
N GLN A 489 -24.21 28.87 32.07
CA GLN A 489 -25.17 29.62 31.27
C GLN A 489 -25.60 30.86 32.05
N GLY A 490 -25.55 32.03 31.40
CA GLY A 490 -25.85 33.30 32.04
C GLY A 490 -26.73 34.24 31.23
N GLU A 491 -27.31 35.20 31.91
CA GLU A 491 -28.11 36.30 31.35
C GLU A 491 -27.58 37.62 31.93
N SER A 492 -27.38 38.63 31.09
CA SER A 492 -26.71 39.88 31.47
C SER A 492 -27.17 41.07 30.63
N ASP A 493 -26.98 42.28 31.11
CA ASP A 493 -27.09 43.53 30.34
C ASP A 493 -25.73 44.20 30.05
N GLN A 494 -24.61 43.53 30.32
CA GLN A 494 -23.25 43.97 29.98
C GLN A 494 -23.02 43.93 28.46
N PRO A 495 -22.89 45.07 27.75
CA PRO A 495 -22.69 45.09 26.30
C PRO A 495 -21.26 44.69 25.89
N LEU A 496 -20.28 44.72 26.81
CA LEU A 496 -18.88 44.38 26.54
C LEU A 496 -18.59 42.86 26.45
N LEU A 497 -19.58 41.99 26.63
CA LEU A 497 -19.34 40.54 26.55
C LEU A 497 -19.16 40.11 25.08
N LEU A 498 -18.02 39.50 24.78
CA LEU A 498 -17.67 38.97 23.46
C LEU A 498 -17.23 37.50 23.53
N SER A 499 -17.51 36.70 22.50
CA SER A 499 -17.06 35.31 22.43
C SER A 499 -15.54 35.23 22.24
N GLY A 500 -14.90 34.16 22.74
CA GLY A 500 -13.43 34.05 22.72
C GLY A 500 -12.73 35.03 23.67
N HIS A 501 -13.43 35.49 24.72
CA HIS A 501 -12.87 36.35 25.76
C HIS A 501 -13.16 35.78 27.16
N TYR A 502 -12.30 36.10 28.12
CA TYR A 502 -12.53 35.79 29.53
C TYR A 502 -13.33 36.86 30.24
N LEU A 503 -14.47 36.46 30.80
CA LEU A 503 -15.22 37.20 31.80
C LEU A 503 -14.68 36.89 33.20
N ASN A 504 -14.31 37.92 33.97
CA ASN A 504 -14.08 37.77 35.41
C ASN A 504 -15.39 38.05 36.16
N LEU A 505 -16.02 37.01 36.71
CA LEU A 505 -17.25 37.16 37.49
C LEU A 505 -16.91 37.59 38.93
N SER A 506 -17.61 38.57 39.48
CA SER A 506 -17.52 38.93 40.90
C SER A 506 -18.87 38.86 41.61
N ASP A 507 -18.85 38.90 42.95
CA ASP A 507 -20.01 39.09 43.82
C ASP A 507 -21.13 38.03 43.74
N HIS A 508 -20.88 36.91 43.05
CA HIS A 508 -21.78 35.77 43.09
C HIS A 508 -21.77 35.13 44.50
N PRO A 509 -22.95 34.80 45.10
CA PRO A 509 -23.04 34.26 46.46
C PRO A 509 -22.25 32.96 46.72
N ARG A 510 -21.94 32.21 45.66
CA ARG A 510 -21.01 31.08 45.70
C ARG A 510 -19.62 31.54 45.25
N SER A 511 -18.70 31.62 46.22
CA SER A 511 -17.32 32.10 46.05
C SER A 511 -16.57 31.48 44.88
N ASP A 512 -16.73 30.17 44.70
CA ASP A 512 -15.95 29.38 43.73
C ASP A 512 -16.29 29.75 42.27
N TRP A 513 -17.42 30.44 42.05
CA TRP A 513 -17.83 30.92 40.73
C TRP A 513 -17.29 32.32 40.42
N ASN A 514 -16.73 33.02 41.41
CA ASN A 514 -16.08 34.32 41.23
C ASN A 514 -14.66 34.13 40.68
N GLN A 515 -14.59 33.68 39.43
CA GLN A 515 -13.37 33.31 38.71
C GLN A 515 -13.44 33.75 37.25
N LEU A 516 -12.39 33.40 36.49
CA LEU A 516 -12.34 33.60 35.04
C LEU A 516 -13.13 32.51 34.31
N TRP A 517 -14.01 32.95 33.41
CA TRP A 517 -14.86 32.11 32.56
C TRP A 517 -14.65 32.49 31.10
N LEU A 518 -14.31 31.53 30.25
CA LEU A 518 -14.22 31.70 28.80
C LEU A 518 -15.63 31.76 28.20
N LEU A 519 -15.99 32.88 27.58
CA LEU A 519 -17.26 33.05 26.86
C LEU A 519 -17.21 32.28 25.54
N THR A 520 -17.95 31.16 25.44
CA THR A 520 -17.90 30.25 24.28
C THR A 520 -18.96 30.56 23.22
N GLU A 521 -20.10 31.12 23.62
CA GLU A 521 -21.19 31.54 22.75
C GLU A 521 -21.97 32.69 23.42
N ILE A 522 -22.39 33.68 22.62
CA ILE A 522 -23.21 34.81 23.08
C ILE A 522 -24.34 35.06 22.08
N HIS A 523 -25.54 35.29 22.63
CA HIS A 523 -26.70 35.78 21.93
C HIS A 523 -27.01 37.20 22.43
N HIS A 524 -26.96 38.18 21.53
CA HIS A 524 -27.22 39.60 21.84
C HIS A 524 -28.63 39.98 21.39
N GLU A 525 -29.29 40.86 22.15
CA GLU A 525 -30.56 41.47 21.77
C GLU A 525 -30.58 42.94 22.22
N GLY A 526 -30.70 43.85 21.26
CA GLY A 526 -30.83 45.30 21.53
C GLY A 526 -32.10 45.85 20.91
N LYS A 527 -32.84 46.68 21.64
CA LYS A 527 -34.06 47.37 21.18
C LYS A 527 -34.01 48.86 21.50
N GLN A 528 -34.26 49.69 20.49
CA GLN A 528 -34.25 51.15 20.56
C GLN A 528 -35.56 51.70 19.96
N PRO A 529 -36.74 51.44 20.54
CA PRO A 529 -38.03 51.88 19.99
C PRO A 529 -38.15 53.41 19.86
N GLN A 530 -37.29 54.18 20.52
CA GLN A 530 -37.26 55.65 20.47
C GLN A 530 -37.10 56.20 19.04
N VAL A 531 -36.47 55.45 18.12
CA VAL A 531 -36.30 55.90 16.72
C VAL A 531 -37.62 55.98 15.94
N LEU A 532 -38.68 55.33 16.41
CA LEU A 532 -40.01 55.40 15.77
C LEU A 532 -40.74 56.74 16.00
N GLU A 533 -40.33 57.51 17.01
CA GLU A 533 -40.92 58.79 17.41
C GLU A 533 -42.46 58.71 17.51
N GLU A 534 -43.21 59.47 16.70
CA GLU A 534 -44.69 59.49 16.69
C GLU A 534 -45.33 58.24 16.05
N SER A 535 -44.53 57.35 15.44
CA SER A 535 -45.00 56.16 14.71
C SER A 535 -45.02 54.87 15.55
N VAL A 536 -45.01 54.99 16.89
CA VAL A 536 -45.15 53.84 17.81
C VAL A 536 -46.57 53.28 17.72
N THR A 537 -46.74 52.18 16.98
CA THR A 537 -47.96 51.37 17.03
C THR A 537 -48.03 50.60 18.35
N SER A 538 -49.24 50.44 18.89
CA SER A 538 -49.47 49.95 20.26
C SER A 538 -49.24 48.43 20.46
N ASP A 539 -48.77 47.72 19.44
CA ASP A 539 -48.96 46.28 19.27
C ASP A 539 -47.69 45.43 19.46
N THR A 540 -46.80 45.81 20.39
CA THR A 540 -45.61 45.03 20.76
C THR A 540 -45.50 44.75 22.26
N GLN A 541 -46.52 44.07 22.82
CA GLN A 541 -46.33 43.35 24.08
C GLN A 541 -45.44 42.11 23.84
N ALA A 542 -44.13 42.28 23.99
CA ALA A 542 -43.19 41.16 24.08
C ALA A 542 -43.59 40.24 25.25
N SER A 543 -43.68 38.93 25.01
CA SER A 543 -44.16 37.94 25.99
C SER A 543 -43.29 37.81 27.25
N ASP A 544 -42.08 38.36 27.20
CA ASP A 544 -41.09 38.40 28.29
C ASP A 544 -40.81 39.82 28.83
N GLY A 545 -41.56 40.83 28.36
CA GLY A 545 -41.46 42.21 28.84
C GLY A 545 -40.25 43.03 28.36
N PHE A 546 -39.35 42.48 27.52
CA PHE A 546 -38.18 43.23 27.06
C PHE A 546 -38.50 44.18 25.89
N GLN A 547 -38.68 45.46 26.21
CA GLN A 547 -39.15 46.50 25.29
C GLN A 547 -38.05 47.48 24.82
N GLN A 548 -36.99 47.70 25.60
CA GLN A 548 -35.91 48.65 25.27
C GLN A 548 -34.59 48.29 25.96
N GLY A 549 -33.47 48.82 25.44
CA GLY A 549 -32.14 48.65 25.98
C GLY A 549 -31.40 47.47 25.36
N TYR A 550 -30.40 46.93 26.07
CA TYR A 550 -29.59 45.81 25.64
C TYR A 550 -29.67 44.66 26.66
N ARG A 551 -29.65 43.43 26.17
CA ARG A 551 -29.39 42.22 26.96
C ARG A 551 -28.63 41.18 26.15
N ASN A 552 -28.01 40.23 26.84
CA ASN A 552 -27.44 39.05 26.23
C ASN A 552 -27.73 37.78 27.05
N ARG A 553 -27.58 36.63 26.39
CA ARG A 553 -27.46 35.31 27.01
C ARG A 553 -26.16 34.69 26.56
N PHE A 554 -25.39 34.12 27.47
CA PHE A 554 -24.07 33.56 27.17
C PHE A 554 -23.89 32.14 27.72
N SER A 555 -23.04 31.37 27.04
CA SER A 555 -22.48 30.11 27.52
C SER A 555 -21.00 30.32 27.84
N ALA A 556 -20.51 29.71 28.93
CA ALA A 556 -19.11 29.85 29.32
C ALA A 556 -18.53 28.60 29.99
N THR A 557 -17.20 28.44 29.93
CA THR A 557 -16.45 27.33 30.53
C THR A 557 -15.34 27.86 31.46
N PRO A 558 -14.89 27.13 32.49
CA PRO A 558 -13.79 27.58 33.35
C PRO A 558 -12.49 27.84 32.57
N TRP A 559 -11.68 28.80 33.02
CA TRP A 559 -10.44 29.23 32.33
C TRP A 559 -9.33 28.18 32.23
N ASP A 560 -9.44 27.05 32.93
CA ASP A 560 -8.50 25.93 32.89
C ASP A 560 -8.99 24.76 32.01
N VAL A 561 -10.26 24.80 31.56
CA VAL A 561 -10.85 23.83 30.63
C VAL A 561 -10.53 24.20 29.18
N LEU A 562 -9.56 23.48 28.59
CA LEU A 562 -9.08 23.74 27.23
C LEU A 562 -10.18 23.59 26.17
N HIS A 563 -10.58 24.71 25.56
CA HIS A 563 -11.57 24.72 24.49
C HIS A 563 -11.04 24.07 23.19
N ARG A 564 -11.83 23.15 22.63
CA ARG A 564 -11.62 22.54 21.31
C ARG A 564 -12.90 22.60 20.49
N PRO A 565 -12.83 22.84 19.18
CA PRO A 565 -14.02 22.75 18.33
C PRO A 565 -14.62 21.34 18.37
N ALA A 566 -15.94 21.25 18.48
CA ALA A 566 -16.67 19.99 18.32
C ALA A 566 -16.59 19.50 16.86
N LEU A 567 -16.53 18.18 16.63
CA LEU A 567 -16.45 17.58 15.29
C LEU A 567 -17.80 17.68 14.55
N LYS A 568 -18.11 18.85 13.96
CA LYS A 568 -19.35 19.12 13.22
C LYS A 568 -19.17 18.98 11.71
N HIS A 569 -17.98 19.24 11.19
CA HIS A 569 -17.68 19.27 9.76
C HIS A 569 -17.01 17.95 9.34
N ALA A 570 -17.83 16.90 9.22
CA ALA A 570 -17.36 15.60 8.78
C ALA A 570 -16.62 15.67 7.42
N LYS A 571 -15.56 14.87 7.27
CA LYS A 571 -14.83 14.80 6.01
C LYS A 571 -15.69 14.15 4.92
N PRO A 572 -15.83 14.77 3.73
CA PRO A 572 -16.44 14.13 2.58
C PRO A 572 -15.76 12.81 2.24
N LYS A 573 -16.55 11.79 1.90
CA LYS A 573 -16.06 10.46 1.54
C LYS A 573 -16.25 10.19 0.05
N VAL A 574 -15.24 9.59 -0.58
CA VAL A 574 -15.38 9.03 -1.92
C VAL A 574 -15.97 7.63 -1.81
N LEU A 575 -17.25 7.49 -2.15
CA LEU A 575 -18.04 6.26 -1.94
C LEU A 575 -17.73 5.11 -2.93
N GLY A 576 -16.78 5.31 -3.83
CA GLY A 576 -16.46 4.36 -4.89
C GLY A 576 -15.08 4.63 -5.48
N SER A 577 -14.78 3.94 -6.58
CA SER A 577 -13.51 4.12 -7.28
C SER A 577 -13.63 5.17 -8.39
N GLN A 578 -12.56 5.89 -8.66
CA GLN A 578 -12.45 6.88 -9.73
C GLN A 578 -11.40 6.43 -10.74
N THR A 579 -11.57 6.76 -12.02
CA THR A 579 -10.46 6.62 -12.97
C THR A 579 -9.57 7.85 -12.93
N VAL A 580 -8.27 7.64 -13.12
CA VAL A 580 -7.22 8.66 -13.08
C VAL A 580 -6.14 8.28 -14.10
N VAL A 581 -5.24 9.21 -14.43
CA VAL A 581 -4.14 8.94 -15.36
C VAL A 581 -2.81 8.96 -14.62
N VAL A 582 -1.92 7.98 -14.87
CA VAL A 582 -0.59 7.90 -14.25
C VAL A 582 0.33 9.01 -14.78
N THR A 583 1.06 9.68 -13.89
CA THR A 583 1.95 10.81 -14.19
C THR A 583 3.39 10.55 -13.75
N GLY A 584 4.32 11.38 -14.24
CA GLY A 584 5.73 11.34 -13.86
C GLY A 584 6.54 12.42 -14.59
N PRO A 585 7.88 12.41 -14.48
CA PRO A 585 8.76 13.38 -15.09
C PRO A 585 8.68 13.37 -16.62
N ALA A 586 8.93 14.53 -17.23
CA ALA A 586 8.94 14.67 -18.68
C ALA A 586 10.03 13.80 -19.32
N GLY A 587 9.63 12.90 -20.22
CA GLY A 587 10.54 12.00 -20.94
C GLY A 587 10.71 10.60 -20.32
N GLU A 588 10.19 10.36 -19.12
CA GLU A 588 10.10 9.00 -18.55
C GLU A 588 8.88 8.24 -19.10
N GLU A 589 8.95 6.90 -19.12
CA GLU A 589 7.82 6.00 -19.44
C GLU A 589 7.30 5.28 -18.19
N ILE A 590 8.12 5.16 -17.14
CA ILE A 590 7.81 4.47 -15.89
C ILE A 590 8.38 5.32 -14.76
N HIS A 591 7.52 5.75 -13.83
CA HIS A 591 7.92 6.51 -12.65
C HIS A 591 7.35 5.86 -11.39
N CYS A 592 8.21 5.20 -10.63
CA CYS A 592 7.83 4.48 -9.43
C CYS A 592 8.91 4.51 -8.35
N ASP A 593 8.49 4.35 -7.09
CA ASP A 593 9.40 4.29 -5.94
C ASP A 593 9.80 2.85 -5.55
N GLN A 594 10.55 2.71 -4.46
CA GLN A 594 11.01 1.44 -3.91
C GLN A 594 9.91 0.44 -3.51
N TYR A 595 8.66 0.90 -3.40
CA TYR A 595 7.49 0.07 -3.08
C TYR A 595 6.61 -0.21 -4.31
N GLY A 596 7.02 0.25 -5.50
CA GLY A 596 6.22 0.17 -6.73
C GLY A 596 4.99 1.10 -6.71
N ARG A 597 5.03 2.17 -5.90
CA ARG A 597 4.00 3.22 -5.93
C ARG A 597 4.12 4.03 -7.21
N VAL A 598 3.04 4.64 -7.66
CA VAL A 598 3.00 5.55 -8.83
C VAL A 598 2.36 6.89 -8.44
N LYS A 599 2.54 7.91 -9.28
CA LYS A 599 1.83 9.19 -9.18
C LYS A 599 0.73 9.29 -10.23
N VAL A 600 -0.31 10.09 -9.97
CA VAL A 600 -1.49 10.19 -10.82
C VAL A 600 -2.02 11.62 -10.91
N GLN A 601 -2.82 11.91 -11.94
CA GLN A 601 -3.70 13.07 -11.98
C GLN A 601 -5.16 12.62 -11.99
N PHE A 602 -5.95 13.16 -11.07
CA PHE A 602 -7.40 13.02 -11.05
C PHE A 602 -8.05 13.93 -12.09
N HIS A 603 -9.12 13.49 -12.75
CA HIS A 603 -9.81 14.28 -13.79
C HIS A 603 -10.39 15.61 -13.27
N TRP A 604 -10.71 15.67 -11.97
CA TRP A 604 -11.19 16.88 -11.30
C TRP A 604 -10.06 17.82 -10.83
N ASP A 605 -8.79 17.38 -10.86
CA ASP A 605 -7.66 18.22 -10.47
C ASP A 605 -7.33 19.22 -11.59
N ARG A 606 -7.70 20.49 -11.33
CA ARG A 606 -7.54 21.63 -12.24
C ARG A 606 -6.20 22.37 -12.06
N GLU A 607 -5.44 22.03 -11.02
CA GLU A 607 -4.20 22.70 -10.60
C GLU A 607 -2.98 21.84 -10.93
N GLY A 608 -3.13 20.51 -10.95
CA GLY A 608 -2.14 19.54 -11.39
C GLY A 608 -1.61 19.73 -12.82
N GLN A 609 -0.33 19.42 -12.99
CA GLN A 609 0.45 19.70 -14.19
C GLN A 609 0.77 18.43 -15.02
N ALA A 610 0.15 17.29 -14.71
CA ALA A 610 0.40 15.96 -15.29
C ALA A 610 1.85 15.46 -15.15
N ASN A 611 2.51 15.83 -14.05
CA ASN A 611 3.92 15.58 -13.78
C ASN A 611 4.15 14.82 -12.46
N ASP A 612 5.41 14.72 -12.05
CA ASP A 612 5.89 14.10 -10.81
C ASP A 612 5.55 14.88 -9.53
N THR A 613 5.00 16.10 -9.62
CA THR A 613 4.51 16.87 -8.46
C THR A 613 3.00 16.87 -8.31
N THR A 614 2.26 16.19 -9.21
CA THR A 614 0.79 16.26 -9.25
C THR A 614 0.08 15.50 -8.12
N SER A 615 0.67 14.42 -7.59
CA SER A 615 0.13 13.70 -6.42
C SER A 615 1.20 13.16 -5.48
N CYS A 616 0.76 12.68 -4.31
CA CYS A 616 1.54 11.79 -3.46
C CYS A 616 1.77 10.43 -4.15
N TRP A 617 2.50 9.54 -3.47
CA TRP A 617 2.77 8.19 -3.96
C TRP A 617 1.63 7.22 -3.64
N LEU A 618 0.89 6.80 -4.67
CA LEU A 618 -0.19 5.82 -4.56
C LEU A 618 0.34 4.40 -4.63
N ARG A 619 0.02 3.56 -3.63
CA ARG A 619 0.27 2.12 -3.70
C ARG A 619 -0.57 1.47 -4.81
N VAL A 620 0.03 0.50 -5.49
CA VAL A 620 -0.61 -0.28 -6.55
C VAL A 620 -0.97 -1.67 -6.02
N SER A 621 -2.22 -2.07 -6.21
CA SER A 621 -2.70 -3.42 -5.93
C SER A 621 -2.07 -4.41 -6.92
N SER A 622 -1.43 -5.45 -6.38
CA SER A 622 -0.98 -6.61 -7.17
C SER A 622 -1.97 -7.76 -7.02
N SER A 623 -2.12 -8.56 -8.09
CA SER A 623 -2.89 -9.80 -8.07
C SER A 623 -2.31 -10.84 -7.10
N TRP A 624 -1.02 -10.77 -6.77
CA TRP A 624 -0.38 -11.63 -5.77
C TRP A 624 0.89 -10.98 -5.22
N ALA A 625 0.98 -10.74 -3.91
CA ALA A 625 2.16 -10.16 -3.27
C ALA A 625 2.55 -10.89 -1.98
N GLY A 626 3.85 -11.15 -1.80
CA GLY A 626 4.45 -11.75 -0.61
C GLY A 626 5.88 -11.26 -0.38
N ASP A 627 6.54 -11.75 0.67
CA ASP A 627 7.93 -11.39 0.97
C ASP A 627 8.89 -11.88 -0.12
N ARG A 628 9.25 -10.98 -1.06
CA ARG A 628 10.14 -11.21 -2.21
C ARG A 628 9.63 -12.28 -3.20
N TYR A 629 8.31 -12.45 -3.30
CA TYR A 629 7.66 -13.22 -4.36
C TYR A 629 6.27 -12.65 -4.69
N GLY A 630 5.76 -12.96 -5.89
CA GLY A 630 4.44 -12.52 -6.36
C GLY A 630 4.46 -12.05 -7.80
N ALA A 631 3.40 -11.37 -8.21
CA ALA A 631 3.30 -10.63 -9.47
C ALA A 631 3.62 -9.15 -9.24
N ILE A 632 4.24 -8.50 -10.23
CA ILE A 632 4.40 -7.05 -10.27
C ILE A 632 4.23 -6.56 -11.71
N ALA A 633 3.34 -5.59 -11.89
CA ALA A 633 3.08 -4.93 -13.16
C ALA A 633 2.86 -3.45 -12.85
N ILE A 634 3.93 -2.66 -12.96
CA ILE A 634 3.92 -1.24 -12.57
C ILE A 634 3.20 -0.44 -13.68
N PRO A 635 2.13 0.32 -13.35
CA PRO A 635 1.47 1.19 -14.31
C PRO A 635 2.44 2.21 -14.89
N ARG A 636 2.37 2.43 -16.20
CA ARG A 636 3.23 3.36 -16.95
C ARG A 636 2.59 4.74 -17.04
N ILE A 637 3.41 5.76 -17.24
CA ILE A 637 2.94 7.13 -17.45
C ILE A 637 1.97 7.15 -18.65
N GLY A 638 0.85 7.85 -18.47
CA GLY A 638 -0.25 7.89 -19.44
C GLY A 638 -1.31 6.80 -19.26
N MET A 639 -1.04 5.67 -18.59
CA MET A 639 -2.07 4.63 -18.41
C MET A 639 -3.24 5.13 -17.55
N GLU A 640 -4.46 4.80 -17.95
CA GLU A 640 -5.64 4.99 -17.11
C GLU A 640 -5.73 3.88 -16.05
N VAL A 641 -5.84 4.29 -14.79
CA VAL A 641 -5.92 3.39 -13.63
C VAL A 641 -7.13 3.71 -12.76
N LEU A 642 -7.62 2.69 -12.07
CA LEU A 642 -8.73 2.77 -11.14
C LEU A 642 -8.18 3.01 -9.73
N VAL A 643 -8.56 4.11 -9.09
CA VAL A 643 -8.20 4.46 -7.72
C VAL A 643 -9.39 4.29 -6.79
N THR A 644 -9.17 3.56 -5.70
CA THR A 644 -10.09 3.42 -4.56
C THR A 644 -9.49 4.14 -3.35
N PHE A 645 -10.32 4.52 -2.38
CA PHE A 645 -9.91 5.31 -1.22
C PHE A 645 -10.11 4.51 0.07
N LEU A 646 -9.06 4.39 0.89
CA LEU A 646 -9.14 3.63 2.15
C LEU A 646 -10.12 4.32 3.10
N GLU A 647 -11.09 3.58 3.65
CA GLU A 647 -12.22 4.09 4.45
C GLU A 647 -13.07 5.18 3.76
N GLY A 648 -12.93 5.32 2.44
CA GLY A 648 -13.50 6.41 1.63
C GLY A 648 -12.78 7.75 1.79
N ASP A 649 -11.63 7.81 2.47
CA ASP A 649 -10.90 9.04 2.76
C ASP A 649 -10.12 9.54 1.51
N PRO A 650 -10.41 10.74 0.98
CA PRO A 650 -9.72 11.24 -0.21
C PRO A 650 -8.22 11.48 0.00
N ASP A 651 -7.72 11.53 1.25
CA ASP A 651 -6.27 11.62 1.52
C ASP A 651 -5.56 10.25 1.43
N GLN A 652 -6.31 9.14 1.29
CA GLN A 652 -5.75 7.78 1.25
C GLN A 652 -6.06 7.02 -0.06
N PRO A 653 -5.62 7.52 -1.24
CA PRO A 653 -5.81 6.86 -2.52
C PRO A 653 -4.93 5.62 -2.71
N LEU A 654 -5.51 4.58 -3.32
CA LEU A 654 -4.89 3.29 -3.66
C LEU A 654 -5.27 2.91 -5.09
N VAL A 655 -4.29 2.61 -5.95
CA VAL A 655 -4.57 2.06 -7.29
C VAL A 655 -5.00 0.60 -7.16
N THR A 656 -6.18 0.26 -7.67
CA THR A 656 -6.82 -1.06 -7.56
C THR A 656 -6.98 -1.81 -8.89
N GLY A 657 -6.76 -1.15 -10.03
CA GLY A 657 -6.77 -1.77 -11.35
C GLY A 657 -6.28 -0.85 -12.47
N CYS A 658 -6.17 -1.37 -13.70
CA CYS A 658 -5.86 -0.63 -14.92
C CYS A 658 -7.01 -0.78 -15.93
N LEU A 659 -7.22 0.22 -16.78
CA LEU A 659 -8.31 0.24 -17.77
C LEU A 659 -7.77 0.51 -19.19
N TYR A 660 -8.48 -0.02 -20.19
CA TYR A 660 -8.28 0.33 -21.60
C TYR A 660 -9.36 1.33 -22.03
N HIS A 661 -9.01 2.24 -22.94
CA HIS A 661 -9.90 3.29 -23.47
C HIS A 661 -9.60 3.54 -24.96
N ALA A 662 -10.23 4.55 -25.57
CA ALA A 662 -10.17 4.77 -27.02
C ALA A 662 -8.76 5.06 -27.58
N ALA A 663 -7.84 5.59 -26.75
CA ALA A 663 -6.45 5.86 -27.15
C ALA A 663 -5.48 4.76 -26.68
N HIS A 664 -5.73 4.13 -25.52
CA HIS A 664 -5.02 2.93 -25.08
C HIS A 664 -5.93 1.72 -25.28
N VAL A 665 -5.92 1.23 -26.52
CA VAL A 665 -6.75 0.10 -26.96
C VAL A 665 -6.21 -1.23 -26.43
N VAL A 666 -7.10 -2.24 -26.42
CA VAL A 666 -6.73 -3.63 -26.09
C VAL A 666 -5.67 -4.19 -27.06
N PRO A 667 -4.78 -5.12 -26.64
CA PRO A 667 -3.65 -5.57 -27.46
C PRO A 667 -4.00 -6.33 -28.75
N TYR A 668 -5.25 -6.79 -28.90
CA TYR A 668 -5.80 -7.39 -30.11
C TYR A 668 -7.21 -6.88 -30.35
N GLU A 669 -7.60 -6.72 -31.61
CA GLU A 669 -8.92 -6.24 -32.00
C GLU A 669 -10.05 -7.09 -31.38
N LEU A 670 -10.97 -6.41 -30.68
CA LEU A 670 -12.20 -6.98 -30.14
C LEU A 670 -13.41 -6.38 -30.87
N PRO A 671 -14.49 -7.16 -31.10
CA PRO A 671 -14.76 -8.49 -30.56
C PRO A 671 -14.18 -9.66 -31.38
N ALA A 672 -13.42 -9.40 -32.44
CA ALA A 672 -12.90 -10.42 -33.36
C ALA A 672 -12.09 -11.53 -32.64
N ASN A 673 -11.22 -11.14 -31.70
CA ASN A 673 -10.29 -12.03 -31.00
C ASN A 673 -10.74 -12.38 -29.56
N LYS A 674 -12.06 -12.39 -29.30
CA LYS A 674 -12.65 -12.56 -27.96
C LYS A 674 -12.37 -13.89 -27.23
N THR A 675 -11.74 -14.86 -27.89
CA THR A 675 -11.33 -16.16 -27.34
C THR A 675 -9.88 -16.19 -26.87
N ARG A 676 -9.18 -15.04 -26.88
CA ARG A 676 -7.78 -14.92 -26.45
C ARG A 676 -7.66 -14.41 -25.02
N SER A 677 -6.85 -15.10 -24.23
CA SER A 677 -6.34 -14.67 -22.93
C SER A 677 -4.84 -14.45 -23.05
N LEU A 678 -4.30 -13.33 -22.56
CA LEU A 678 -2.88 -13.01 -22.75
C LEU A 678 -2.27 -12.09 -21.70
N PHE A 679 -0.94 -12.14 -21.62
CA PHE A 679 -0.08 -11.19 -20.93
C PHE A 679 0.99 -10.70 -21.92
N LYS A 680 0.86 -9.46 -22.40
CA LYS A 680 1.75 -8.84 -23.39
C LYS A 680 2.38 -7.58 -22.79
N THR A 681 3.70 -7.44 -22.92
CA THR A 681 4.47 -6.30 -22.41
C THR A 681 4.91 -5.38 -23.57
N LEU A 682 5.66 -4.32 -23.25
CA LEU A 682 6.27 -3.42 -24.24
C LEU A 682 7.69 -3.07 -23.75
N SER A 683 8.70 -3.15 -24.62
CA SER A 683 10.08 -2.76 -24.29
C SER A 683 10.15 -1.29 -23.85
N SER A 684 10.96 -1.00 -22.84
CA SER A 684 11.08 0.32 -22.21
C SER A 684 12.55 0.66 -21.96
N PRO A 685 12.98 1.93 -22.15
CA PRO A 685 12.23 3.00 -22.81
C PRO A 685 12.18 2.79 -24.33
N GLY A 686 11.29 3.49 -25.03
CA GLY A 686 11.35 3.64 -26.48
C GLY A 686 10.32 2.86 -27.29
N GLY A 687 9.72 1.79 -26.75
CA GLY A 687 8.64 1.06 -27.42
C GLY A 687 9.04 0.37 -28.74
N GLY A 688 10.13 -0.42 -28.72
CA GLY A 688 10.69 -1.09 -29.90
C GLY A 688 10.60 -2.62 -29.92
N GLY A 689 9.96 -3.25 -28.92
CA GLY A 689 9.72 -4.70 -28.88
C GLY A 689 8.66 -5.12 -27.85
N TYR A 690 8.34 -6.41 -27.74
CA TYR A 690 7.39 -6.95 -26.74
C TYR A 690 7.68 -8.40 -26.31
N ASN A 691 7.37 -8.75 -25.06
CA ASN A 691 7.26 -10.16 -24.64
C ASN A 691 5.79 -10.54 -24.52
N GLU A 692 5.42 -11.79 -24.82
CA GLU A 692 4.01 -12.23 -24.77
C GLU A 692 3.86 -13.69 -24.37
N LEU A 693 2.88 -13.95 -23.49
CA LEU A 693 2.24 -15.26 -23.34
C LEU A 693 0.77 -15.11 -23.74
N ARG A 694 0.30 -15.92 -24.70
CA ARG A 694 -1.06 -15.88 -25.25
C ARG A 694 -1.65 -17.27 -25.33
N ILE A 695 -2.90 -17.41 -24.93
CA ILE A 695 -3.71 -18.61 -25.01
C ILE A 695 -4.94 -18.29 -25.88
N GLU A 696 -5.16 -19.07 -26.93
CA GLU A 696 -6.30 -19.00 -27.84
C GLU A 696 -7.20 -20.21 -27.59
N ASP A 697 -8.43 -19.98 -27.14
CA ASP A 697 -9.43 -21.01 -26.82
C ASP A 697 -10.43 -21.25 -27.97
N LYS A 698 -10.14 -20.75 -29.18
CA LYS A 698 -10.97 -20.98 -30.37
C LYS A 698 -10.95 -22.46 -30.77
N LYS A 699 -12.03 -23.16 -30.49
CA LYS A 699 -12.21 -24.60 -30.78
C LYS A 699 -11.77 -25.01 -32.19
N GLY A 700 -10.87 -25.99 -32.27
CA GLY A 700 -10.28 -26.49 -33.52
C GLY A 700 -9.13 -25.63 -34.08
N ALA A 701 -8.73 -24.60 -33.35
CA ALA A 701 -7.64 -23.69 -33.65
C ALA A 701 -6.94 -23.21 -32.36
N GLU A 702 -6.98 -24.02 -31.30
CA GLU A 702 -6.42 -23.71 -29.99
C GLU A 702 -4.89 -23.56 -30.07
N GLN A 703 -4.34 -22.55 -29.41
CA GLN A 703 -2.91 -22.25 -29.46
C GLN A 703 -2.40 -21.67 -28.14
N ILE A 704 -1.23 -22.12 -27.69
CA ILE A 704 -0.38 -21.37 -26.77
C ILE A 704 0.75 -20.75 -27.59
N TYR A 705 0.90 -19.43 -27.52
CA TYR A 705 1.95 -18.66 -28.18
C TYR A 705 2.80 -17.98 -27.11
N LEU A 706 4.12 -18.10 -27.27
CA LEU A 706 5.13 -17.53 -26.39
C LEU A 706 6.10 -16.74 -27.25
N HIS A 707 6.33 -15.48 -26.89
CA HIS A 707 7.27 -14.58 -27.57
C HIS A 707 8.22 -13.94 -26.55
N ALA A 708 9.51 -14.10 -26.79
CA ALA A 708 10.57 -13.38 -26.10
C ALA A 708 11.26 -12.44 -27.11
N GLN A 709 11.37 -11.16 -26.75
CA GLN A 709 11.92 -10.13 -27.63
C GLN A 709 13.43 -10.26 -27.85
N ARG A 710 14.14 -10.97 -26.96
CA ARG A 710 15.59 -11.11 -27.00
C ARG A 710 16.02 -12.48 -26.48
N ASP A 711 16.13 -12.64 -25.17
CA ASP A 711 16.59 -13.87 -24.54
C ASP A 711 15.39 -14.64 -23.95
N TRP A 712 15.40 -15.96 -24.08
CA TRP A 712 14.50 -16.88 -23.37
C TRP A 712 15.34 -17.90 -22.60
N ASP A 713 15.45 -17.70 -21.29
CA ASP A 713 16.14 -18.61 -20.38
C ASP A 713 15.11 -19.52 -19.68
N GLU A 714 15.20 -20.83 -19.92
CA GLU A 714 14.41 -21.85 -19.23
C GLU A 714 15.31 -22.65 -18.28
N ASN A 715 15.27 -22.35 -16.98
CA ASN A 715 15.99 -23.11 -15.97
C ASN A 715 15.05 -24.13 -15.29
N ILE A 716 15.31 -25.43 -15.52
CA ILE A 716 14.59 -26.54 -14.90
C ILE A 716 15.55 -27.27 -13.96
N GLU A 717 15.39 -27.03 -12.65
CA GLU A 717 16.18 -27.66 -11.56
C GLU A 717 16.07 -29.19 -11.47
N HIS A 718 15.38 -29.85 -12.42
CA HIS A 718 14.85 -31.20 -12.24
C HIS A 718 14.43 -31.91 -13.55
N ASP A 719 13.13 -31.99 -13.83
CA ASP A 719 12.52 -32.75 -14.93
C ASP A 719 11.87 -31.80 -15.94
N GLN A 720 12.39 -31.71 -17.17
CA GLN A 720 11.63 -31.19 -18.30
C GLN A 720 10.94 -32.36 -19.02
N LYS A 721 9.63 -32.27 -19.29
CA LYS A 721 8.84 -33.34 -19.93
C LYS A 721 7.97 -32.78 -21.04
N ILE A 722 8.39 -32.99 -22.28
CA ILE A 722 7.69 -32.54 -23.48
C ILE A 722 6.99 -33.74 -24.14
N ARG A 723 5.67 -33.67 -24.30
CA ARG A 723 4.89 -34.64 -25.09
C ARG A 723 4.11 -33.91 -26.17
N VAL A 724 4.54 -34.10 -27.42
CA VAL A 724 3.83 -33.60 -28.59
C VAL A 724 2.94 -34.72 -29.13
N GLY A 725 1.65 -34.44 -29.37
CA GLY A 725 0.67 -35.42 -29.83
C GLY A 725 0.63 -35.61 -31.34
N ASN A 726 1.30 -34.73 -32.09
CA ASN A 726 1.45 -34.76 -33.54
C ASN A 726 2.91 -34.40 -33.89
N GLU A 727 3.15 -33.29 -34.60
CA GLU A 727 4.48 -32.88 -35.06
C GLU A 727 5.13 -31.81 -34.15
N ARG A 728 6.46 -31.89 -34.01
CA ARG A 728 7.31 -30.82 -33.46
C ARG A 728 8.17 -30.28 -34.59
N HIS A 729 8.19 -28.94 -34.73
CA HIS A 729 9.04 -28.23 -35.68
C HIS A 729 9.94 -27.28 -34.88
N ASP A 730 11.26 -27.46 -35.00
CA ASP A 730 12.26 -26.58 -34.42
C ASP A 730 13.04 -25.90 -35.57
N THR A 731 13.31 -24.61 -35.46
CA THR A 731 14.15 -23.88 -36.42
C THR A 731 15.11 -22.99 -35.64
N VAL A 732 16.40 -23.11 -35.96
CA VAL A 732 17.48 -22.32 -35.39
C VAL A 732 18.26 -21.74 -36.55
N GLU A 733 18.23 -20.42 -36.71
CA GLU A 733 18.81 -19.74 -37.89
C GLU A 733 20.34 -19.67 -37.86
N ALA A 734 20.91 -19.65 -36.65
CA ALA A 734 22.35 -19.67 -36.42
C ALA A 734 22.80 -21.06 -35.94
N ASN A 735 23.13 -21.21 -34.67
CA ASN A 735 23.79 -22.40 -34.13
C ASN A 735 23.02 -22.98 -32.94
N SER A 736 22.97 -24.31 -32.84
CA SER A 736 22.37 -25.03 -31.71
C SER A 736 23.45 -25.79 -30.94
N TYR A 737 23.42 -25.72 -29.60
CA TYR A 737 24.37 -26.39 -28.72
C TYR A 737 23.62 -27.30 -27.76
N SER A 738 24.23 -28.43 -27.42
CA SER A 738 23.74 -29.33 -26.40
C SER A 738 24.93 -30.02 -25.76
N GLU A 739 25.06 -29.88 -24.44
CA GLU A 739 26.00 -30.64 -23.63
C GLU A 739 25.19 -31.57 -22.73
N PHE A 740 25.44 -32.87 -22.82
CA PHE A 740 24.83 -33.87 -21.95
C PHE A 740 25.93 -34.44 -21.05
N GLN A 741 25.92 -34.08 -19.76
CA GLN A 741 26.98 -34.45 -18.81
C GLN A 741 26.89 -35.91 -18.32
N ALA A 742 25.91 -36.67 -18.79
CA ALA A 742 25.67 -38.07 -18.45
C ALA A 742 25.34 -38.89 -19.71
N GLU A 743 24.17 -39.55 -19.77
CA GLU A 743 23.76 -40.41 -20.89
C GLU A 743 22.65 -39.76 -21.75
N GLU A 744 22.82 -39.75 -23.07
CA GLU A 744 21.72 -39.51 -24.02
C GLU A 744 21.11 -40.86 -24.45
N HIS A 745 19.82 -41.06 -24.17
CA HIS A 745 19.07 -42.22 -24.67
C HIS A 745 18.12 -41.79 -25.79
N ARG A 746 18.51 -42.02 -27.05
CA ARG A 746 17.73 -41.65 -28.24
C ARG A 746 17.21 -42.86 -29.01
N THR A 747 15.95 -43.21 -28.79
CA THR A 747 15.24 -44.26 -29.52
C THR A 747 14.42 -43.66 -30.66
N THR A 748 14.50 -44.25 -31.86
CA THR A 748 13.65 -43.90 -33.01
C THR A 748 13.04 -45.19 -33.55
N HIS A 749 11.71 -45.26 -33.63
CA HIS A 749 10.99 -46.49 -34.01
C HIS A 749 10.90 -46.71 -35.54
N ALA A 750 10.99 -45.63 -36.31
CA ALA A 750 11.01 -45.62 -37.76
C ALA A 750 12.36 -45.07 -38.26
N ASP A 751 12.44 -44.64 -39.52
CA ASP A 751 13.67 -44.09 -40.10
C ASP A 751 14.23 -42.90 -39.29
N ARG A 752 15.50 -42.97 -38.90
CA ARG A 752 16.32 -41.78 -38.60
C ARG A 752 16.97 -41.32 -39.90
N LYS A 753 16.47 -40.24 -40.50
CA LYS A 753 17.06 -39.59 -41.68
C LYS A 753 17.93 -38.42 -41.22
N VAL A 754 19.13 -38.30 -41.77
CA VAL A 754 20.08 -37.22 -41.49
C VAL A 754 20.70 -36.80 -42.84
N GLU A 755 20.68 -35.50 -43.14
CA GLU A 755 21.36 -34.91 -44.30
C GLU A 755 22.30 -33.83 -43.77
N THR A 756 23.60 -33.98 -44.01
CA THR A 756 24.61 -32.95 -43.72
C THR A 756 25.15 -32.44 -45.06
N ARG A 757 24.93 -31.15 -45.37
CA ARG A 757 25.32 -30.55 -46.66
C ARG A 757 26.78 -30.09 -46.73
N SER A 758 27.50 -30.21 -45.61
CA SER A 758 28.91 -29.88 -45.45
C SER A 758 29.58 -31.08 -44.74
N ASN A 759 30.60 -30.84 -43.92
CA ASN A 759 31.30 -31.91 -43.21
C ASN A 759 30.51 -32.43 -42.00
N ASP A 760 30.47 -33.75 -41.81
CA ASP A 760 30.09 -34.41 -40.55
C ASP A 760 31.37 -34.86 -39.83
N HIS A 761 31.50 -34.52 -38.54
CA HIS A 761 32.69 -34.79 -37.72
C HIS A 761 32.30 -35.55 -36.45
N LEU A 762 32.61 -36.86 -36.41
CA LEU A 762 32.37 -37.69 -35.23
C LEU A 762 33.68 -37.99 -34.48
N THR A 763 33.76 -37.59 -33.22
CA THR A 763 34.86 -37.95 -32.31
C THR A 763 34.32 -38.79 -31.15
N VAL A 764 34.86 -39.98 -30.91
CA VAL A 764 34.45 -40.88 -29.82
C VAL A 764 35.64 -41.16 -28.91
N GLY A 765 35.59 -40.67 -27.67
CA GLY A 765 36.75 -40.69 -26.75
C GLY A 765 37.13 -42.08 -26.19
N GLN A 766 36.30 -43.11 -26.37
CA GLN A 766 36.62 -44.49 -25.97
C GLN A 766 36.24 -45.54 -27.03
N LYS A 767 34.96 -45.93 -27.09
CA LYS A 767 34.48 -47.02 -27.95
C LYS A 767 33.22 -46.60 -28.70
N GLN A 768 33.22 -46.78 -30.02
CA GLN A 768 32.01 -46.75 -30.83
C GLN A 768 31.54 -48.19 -31.06
N HIS A 769 30.29 -48.48 -30.71
CA HIS A 769 29.66 -49.76 -31.03
C HIS A 769 28.53 -49.52 -32.04
N VAL A 770 28.69 -50.08 -33.24
CA VAL A 770 27.68 -50.02 -34.31
C VAL A 770 27.19 -51.44 -34.57
N LYS A 771 25.88 -51.67 -34.45
CA LYS A 771 25.24 -52.94 -34.80
C LYS A 771 24.10 -52.65 -35.79
N VAL A 772 24.20 -53.23 -36.99
CA VAL A 772 23.21 -53.05 -38.06
C VAL A 772 22.52 -54.39 -38.32
N GLY A 773 21.19 -54.37 -38.49
CA GLY A 773 20.39 -55.59 -38.57
C GLY A 773 20.35 -56.28 -39.94
N THR A 774 20.64 -55.56 -41.03
CA THR A 774 20.48 -56.07 -42.41
C THR A 774 21.69 -55.76 -43.30
N GLY A 775 22.09 -54.49 -43.38
CA GLY A 775 23.28 -54.10 -44.15
C GLY A 775 23.71 -52.67 -43.83
N GLN A 776 25.02 -52.45 -43.75
CA GLN A 776 25.62 -51.12 -43.66
C GLN A 776 26.14 -50.75 -45.05
N PHE A 777 25.56 -49.73 -45.67
CA PHE A 777 25.99 -49.21 -46.97
C PHE A 777 26.78 -47.92 -46.73
N VAL A 778 27.98 -47.84 -47.30
CA VAL A 778 28.84 -46.65 -47.22
C VAL A 778 29.36 -46.36 -48.63
N GLU A 779 29.07 -45.16 -49.12
CA GLU A 779 29.58 -44.64 -50.38
C GLU A 779 30.31 -43.33 -50.08
N ALA A 780 31.50 -43.16 -50.66
CA ALA A 780 32.27 -41.92 -50.56
C ALA A 780 32.88 -41.60 -51.92
N GLY A 781 32.78 -40.35 -52.36
CA GLY A 781 33.19 -39.96 -53.72
C GLY A 781 34.71 -40.04 -53.97
N ASN A 782 35.54 -40.01 -52.93
CA ASN A 782 37.01 -40.00 -53.03
C ASN A 782 37.69 -41.12 -52.24
N GLU A 783 37.44 -41.24 -50.94
CA GLU A 783 38.20 -42.12 -50.04
C GLU A 783 37.35 -42.63 -48.86
N ILE A 784 37.56 -43.89 -48.46
CA ILE A 784 37.16 -44.44 -47.14
C ILE A 784 38.43 -44.96 -46.48
N HIS A 785 38.84 -44.37 -45.36
CA HIS A 785 40.08 -44.70 -44.66
C HIS A 785 39.80 -45.28 -43.27
N TYR A 786 40.19 -46.55 -43.06
CA TYR A 786 40.16 -47.20 -41.74
C TYR A 786 41.59 -47.28 -41.16
N TYR A 787 41.90 -46.41 -40.19
CA TYR A 787 43.16 -46.43 -39.46
C TYR A 787 42.98 -47.00 -38.05
N ALA A 788 43.89 -47.89 -37.61
CA ALA A 788 44.00 -48.32 -36.23
C ALA A 788 45.49 -48.48 -35.85
N GLY A 789 45.91 -47.88 -34.73
CA GLY A 789 47.32 -47.88 -34.30
C GLY A 789 47.88 -49.22 -33.82
N SER A 790 47.15 -50.32 -33.95
CA SER A 790 47.58 -51.67 -33.54
C SER A 790 47.04 -52.76 -34.47
N LYS A 791 45.72 -52.87 -34.59
CA LYS A 791 45.07 -53.96 -35.34
C LYS A 791 43.73 -53.48 -35.93
N VAL A 792 43.55 -53.71 -37.22
CA VAL A 792 42.22 -53.76 -37.85
C VAL A 792 41.84 -55.24 -37.97
N VAL A 793 40.60 -55.59 -37.65
CA VAL A 793 40.05 -56.94 -37.84
C VAL A 793 38.78 -56.82 -38.66
N ILE A 794 38.70 -57.56 -39.76
CA ILE A 794 37.53 -57.66 -40.61
C ILE A 794 37.19 -59.14 -40.72
N ASP A 795 36.31 -59.61 -39.84
CA ASP A 795 35.79 -60.97 -39.86
C ASP A 795 34.47 -60.97 -40.63
N ALA A 796 34.35 -61.84 -41.65
CA ALA A 796 33.11 -62.05 -42.39
C ALA A 796 32.70 -63.52 -42.28
N GLY A 797 31.42 -63.78 -42.03
CA GLY A 797 30.93 -65.14 -41.76
C GLY A 797 30.84 -66.05 -42.99
N MET A 798 30.56 -65.48 -44.17
CA MET A 798 30.38 -66.24 -45.41
C MET A 798 31.32 -65.82 -46.54
N GLU A 799 31.60 -64.52 -46.69
CA GLU A 799 32.50 -64.00 -47.71
C GLU A 799 33.09 -62.64 -47.29
N LEU A 800 34.40 -62.47 -47.45
CA LEU A 800 35.06 -61.16 -47.49
C LEU A 800 35.71 -60.98 -48.86
N THR A 801 35.24 -60.01 -49.65
CA THR A 801 35.77 -59.69 -50.97
C THR A 801 36.28 -58.26 -51.00
N ALA A 802 37.52 -58.08 -51.45
CA ALA A 802 38.14 -56.79 -51.75
C ALA A 802 38.50 -56.76 -53.24
N SER A 803 37.99 -55.78 -53.99
CA SER A 803 38.19 -55.69 -55.44
C SER A 803 38.52 -54.27 -55.89
N GLY A 804 39.34 -54.14 -56.92
CA GLY A 804 39.78 -52.85 -57.47
C GLY A 804 40.66 -53.02 -58.70
N GLY A 805 40.58 -52.10 -59.65
CA GLY A 805 41.41 -52.12 -60.87
C GLY A 805 41.30 -53.40 -61.72
N GLY A 806 40.13 -54.06 -61.70
CA GLY A 806 39.91 -55.34 -62.39
C GLY A 806 40.53 -56.57 -61.71
N SER A 807 41.10 -56.43 -60.51
CA SER A 807 41.62 -57.52 -59.69
C SER A 807 40.79 -57.70 -58.41
N PHE A 808 40.80 -58.89 -57.81
CA PHE A 808 40.13 -59.15 -56.53
C PHE A 808 40.88 -60.15 -55.64
N LEU A 809 40.65 -59.98 -54.33
CA LEU A 809 40.91 -60.93 -53.27
C LEU A 809 39.54 -61.33 -52.69
N LYS A 810 39.27 -62.63 -52.60
CA LYS A 810 38.06 -63.17 -51.97
C LYS A 810 38.43 -64.25 -50.96
N LEU A 811 37.80 -64.19 -49.80
CA LEU A 811 37.91 -65.12 -48.68
C LEU A 811 36.54 -65.72 -48.42
N ASP A 812 36.39 -67.03 -48.53
CA ASP A 812 35.14 -67.76 -48.23
C ASP A 812 35.47 -69.15 -47.65
N PRO A 813 34.48 -70.00 -47.29
CA PRO A 813 34.73 -71.34 -46.76
C PRO A 813 35.53 -72.29 -47.66
N SER A 814 35.75 -71.97 -48.94
CA SER A 814 36.61 -72.73 -49.86
C SER A 814 38.09 -72.29 -49.83
N GLY A 815 38.38 -71.10 -49.30
CA GLY A 815 39.75 -70.62 -49.07
C GLY A 815 40.01 -69.18 -49.52
N VAL A 816 41.28 -68.89 -49.85
CA VAL A 816 41.72 -67.58 -50.37
C VAL A 816 41.81 -67.64 -51.89
N THR A 817 40.97 -66.87 -52.58
CA THR A 817 41.04 -66.68 -54.04
C THR A 817 41.69 -65.33 -54.35
N LEU A 818 42.73 -65.34 -55.18
CA LEU A 818 43.40 -64.13 -55.69
C LEU A 818 43.33 -64.16 -57.21
N SER A 819 42.84 -63.08 -57.83
CA SER A 819 42.70 -62.97 -59.28
C SER A 819 43.05 -61.58 -59.77
N GLY A 820 43.88 -61.50 -60.82
CA GLY A 820 44.37 -60.24 -61.40
C GLY A 820 45.48 -60.50 -62.42
N ALA A 821 45.80 -59.50 -63.25
CA ALA A 821 46.76 -59.66 -64.35
C ALA A 821 48.19 -60.00 -63.90
N THR A 822 48.59 -59.57 -62.68
CA THR A 822 49.86 -59.93 -62.04
C THR A 822 49.68 -59.95 -60.53
N ILE A 823 49.96 -61.08 -59.88
CA ILE A 823 49.92 -61.22 -58.41
C ILE A 823 51.35 -61.09 -57.87
N LYS A 824 51.63 -60.02 -57.12
CA LYS A 824 52.94 -59.78 -56.49
C LYS A 824 52.93 -60.24 -55.05
N ILE A 825 53.67 -61.31 -54.74
CA ILE A 825 53.90 -61.80 -53.38
C ILE A 825 55.37 -61.52 -53.03
N ASN A 826 55.63 -60.89 -51.88
CA ASN A 826 56.97 -60.53 -51.37
C ASN A 826 57.87 -59.75 -52.36
N SER A 827 57.28 -59.08 -53.35
CA SER A 827 57.98 -58.33 -54.41
C SER A 827 57.66 -56.84 -54.26
N GLY A 828 58.68 -56.05 -53.96
CA GLY A 828 58.56 -54.71 -53.36
C GLY A 828 57.56 -53.74 -54.01
N GLY A 829 56.83 -53.04 -53.15
CA GLY A 829 55.91 -51.94 -53.47
C GLY A 829 55.61 -51.13 -52.20
N ALA A 830 55.19 -49.88 -52.37
CA ALA A 830 54.78 -49.02 -51.26
C ALA A 830 53.25 -49.12 -51.04
N PRO A 831 52.76 -49.08 -49.79
CA PRO A 831 51.33 -48.97 -49.51
C PRO A 831 50.79 -47.60 -49.93
N GLY A 832 49.49 -47.53 -50.23
CA GLY A 832 48.80 -46.25 -50.32
C GLY A 832 48.79 -45.55 -48.96
N VAL A 833 48.95 -44.23 -48.95
CA VAL A 833 48.85 -43.39 -47.75
C VAL A 833 47.49 -42.71 -47.79
N GLY A 834 46.61 -43.06 -46.84
CA GLY A 834 45.30 -42.43 -46.72
C GLY A 834 45.38 -41.04 -46.10
N THR A 835 44.33 -40.22 -46.28
CA THR A 835 44.28 -38.86 -45.74
C THR A 835 44.22 -38.85 -44.20
N GLY A 836 44.85 -37.82 -43.60
CA GLY A 836 44.92 -37.63 -42.14
C GLY A 836 43.70 -36.92 -41.55
N ILE A 837 43.50 -37.08 -40.24
CA ILE A 837 42.35 -36.54 -39.51
C ILE A 837 42.47 -35.01 -39.32
N GLY A 838 41.41 -34.27 -39.64
CA GLY A 838 41.25 -32.84 -39.33
C GLY A 838 39.90 -32.55 -38.66
N ILE A 839 39.87 -32.47 -37.34
CA ILE A 839 38.65 -32.21 -36.54
C ILE A 839 38.53 -30.70 -36.26
N VAL A 840 37.32 -30.16 -36.40
CA VAL A 840 36.96 -28.79 -35.99
C VAL A 840 36.26 -28.85 -34.63
N LEU A 841 36.62 -27.94 -33.71
CA LEU A 841 36.04 -27.87 -32.36
C LEU A 841 34.88 -26.85 -32.28
N PRO A 842 33.89 -27.02 -31.37
CA PRO A 842 32.79 -26.08 -31.20
C PRO A 842 33.24 -24.68 -30.72
N ILE A 843 32.49 -23.64 -31.10
CA ILE A 843 32.70 -22.24 -30.69
C ILE A 843 31.37 -21.64 -30.23
N ILE A 844 31.39 -20.80 -29.20
CA ILE A 844 30.21 -20.13 -28.60
C ILE A 844 29.73 -18.96 -29.49
N PRO A 845 28.42 -18.79 -29.76
CA PRO A 845 27.90 -17.70 -30.59
C PRO A 845 27.00 -16.69 -29.85
N GLY A 846 26.78 -15.54 -30.51
CA GLY A 846 25.87 -14.47 -30.10
C GLY A 846 24.52 -14.46 -30.84
N ALA A 847 23.73 -13.43 -30.54
CA ALA A 847 22.28 -13.35 -30.77
C ALA A 847 21.82 -13.07 -32.23
N ALA A 848 20.50 -13.27 -32.44
CA ALA A 848 19.76 -13.05 -33.69
C ALA A 848 18.55 -12.10 -33.49
N ASP A 849 17.73 -11.93 -34.54
CA ASP A 849 17.02 -10.67 -34.88
C ASP A 849 15.49 -10.65 -34.56
N ALA A 850 14.83 -9.53 -34.85
CA ALA A 850 13.56 -9.10 -34.23
C ALA A 850 12.30 -9.00 -35.14
N ASP A 851 11.12 -8.98 -34.49
CA ASP A 851 9.82 -8.56 -35.04
C ASP A 851 9.35 -7.20 -34.46
N LYS A 852 8.33 -6.58 -35.06
CA LYS A 852 7.90 -5.20 -34.78
C LYS A 852 6.97 -5.04 -33.56
N ALA A 853 7.17 -3.95 -32.85
CA ALA A 853 6.43 -3.58 -31.64
C ALA A 853 5.14 -2.80 -31.89
N GLY A 854 4.34 -2.69 -30.82
CA GLY A 854 3.29 -1.68 -30.71
C GLY A 854 3.86 -0.29 -30.36
N GLU A 855 3.07 0.74 -30.60
CA GLU A 855 3.47 2.13 -30.35
C GLU A 855 3.36 2.52 -28.87
N LYS A 856 3.96 3.66 -28.52
CA LYS A 856 3.93 4.18 -27.14
C LYS A 856 2.51 4.59 -26.73
N PRO A 857 2.15 4.46 -25.43
CA PRO A 857 1.03 5.20 -24.88
C PRO A 857 1.25 6.70 -25.17
N GLN A 858 0.29 7.36 -25.79
CA GLN A 858 0.33 8.83 -25.88
C GLN A 858 0.28 9.39 -24.46
N LEU A 859 1.07 10.44 -24.20
CA LEU A 859 1.03 11.17 -22.93
C LEU A 859 -0.41 11.58 -22.62
N ALA A 860 -0.76 11.57 -21.33
CA ALA A 860 -2.00 12.17 -20.86
C ALA A 860 -2.15 13.57 -21.49
N LEU A 861 -3.31 13.85 -22.08
CA LEU A 861 -3.68 15.24 -22.35
C LEU A 861 -3.83 15.90 -20.99
N ALA A 862 -2.73 16.48 -20.50
CA ALA A 862 -2.79 17.43 -19.41
C ALA A 862 -3.80 18.52 -19.80
N ASN A 863 -4.25 19.31 -18.83
CA ASN A 863 -5.12 20.47 -19.08
C ASN A 863 -4.45 21.59 -19.92
N VAL A 864 -3.44 21.28 -20.75
CA VAL A 864 -2.77 22.14 -21.74
C VAL A 864 -3.77 22.95 -22.56
N GLN A 865 -4.86 22.37 -23.05
CA GLN A 865 -5.86 23.14 -23.81
C GLN A 865 -6.53 24.21 -22.93
N LEU A 866 -6.88 23.88 -21.69
CA LEU A 866 -7.50 24.81 -20.73
C LEU A 866 -6.49 25.84 -20.18
N GLN A 867 -5.25 25.43 -19.92
CA GLN A 867 -4.15 26.28 -19.46
C GLN A 867 -3.66 27.20 -20.57
N MET A 868 -3.53 26.74 -21.81
CA MET A 868 -3.24 27.58 -22.98
C MET A 868 -4.40 28.53 -23.27
N ALA A 869 -5.66 28.14 -23.06
CA ALA A 869 -6.81 29.05 -23.17
C ALA A 869 -6.84 30.10 -22.04
N ARG A 870 -6.52 29.73 -20.80
CA ARG A 870 -6.35 30.66 -19.67
C ARG A 870 -5.18 31.62 -19.90
N LYS A 871 -4.03 31.12 -20.34
CA LYS A 871 -2.82 31.91 -20.63
C LYS A 871 -3.04 32.83 -21.83
N ALA A 872 -3.74 32.37 -22.88
CA ALA A 872 -4.19 33.20 -24.00
C ALA A 872 -5.13 34.34 -23.53
N ARG A 873 -6.12 34.04 -22.68
CA ARG A 873 -6.97 35.07 -22.05
C ARG A 873 -6.17 36.07 -21.22
N GLN A 874 -5.21 35.61 -20.41
CA GLN A 874 -4.35 36.47 -19.58
C GLN A 874 -3.47 37.43 -20.41
N ILE A 875 -3.09 37.05 -21.63
CA ILE A 875 -2.33 37.92 -22.56
C ILE A 875 -3.22 38.61 -23.62
N GLY A 876 -4.54 38.59 -23.46
CA GLY A 876 -5.49 39.25 -24.36
C GLY A 876 -5.66 38.61 -25.75
N ALA A 877 -5.13 37.41 -25.97
CA ALA A 877 -5.25 36.71 -27.25
C ALA A 877 -6.65 36.10 -27.43
N SER A 878 -7.25 36.31 -28.61
CA SER A 878 -8.62 35.84 -28.92
C SER A 878 -8.73 34.33 -29.16
N ARG A 879 -7.60 33.65 -29.33
CA ARG A 879 -7.48 32.20 -29.54
C ARG A 879 -6.24 31.68 -28.84
N CYS A 880 -6.24 30.43 -28.39
CA CYS A 880 -5.03 29.77 -27.90
C CYS A 880 -4.17 29.23 -29.06
N PRO A 881 -2.88 28.93 -28.85
CA PRO A 881 -1.98 28.46 -29.92
C PRO A 881 -2.47 27.23 -30.68
N ILE A 882 -3.20 26.33 -30.01
CA ILE A 882 -3.82 25.15 -30.66
C ILE A 882 -4.95 25.57 -31.61
N CYS A 883 -5.79 26.54 -31.22
CA CYS A 883 -6.84 27.08 -32.08
C CYS A 883 -6.30 27.92 -33.25
N GLU A 884 -5.09 28.47 -33.14
CA GLU A 884 -4.38 29.07 -34.27
C GLU A 884 -3.78 28.00 -35.18
N ALA A 885 -3.08 27.00 -34.64
CA ALA A 885 -2.58 25.86 -35.41
C ALA A 885 -3.72 25.12 -36.16
N CYS A 886 -4.91 24.98 -35.56
CA CYS A 886 -6.07 24.40 -36.24
C CYS A 886 -6.68 25.31 -37.32
N ARG A 887 -6.62 26.64 -37.16
CA ARG A 887 -6.99 27.60 -38.21
C ARG A 887 -6.05 27.47 -39.42
N ASP A 888 -4.76 27.28 -39.13
CA ASP A 888 -3.69 27.28 -40.13
C ASP A 888 -3.43 25.87 -40.72
N GLY A 889 -4.22 24.87 -40.32
CA GLY A 889 -4.19 23.51 -40.88
C GLY A 889 -3.08 22.60 -40.33
N ILE A 890 -2.44 22.98 -39.23
CA ILE A 890 -1.23 22.36 -38.65
C ILE A 890 -1.57 21.49 -37.42
N CYS A 891 -2.77 21.59 -36.86
CA CYS A 891 -3.13 20.81 -35.68
C CYS A 891 -3.54 19.37 -36.02
N ASP A 892 -2.96 18.41 -35.31
CA ASP A 892 -3.26 16.98 -35.42
C ASP A 892 -4.54 16.64 -34.62
N THR A 893 -5.68 17.25 -35.01
CA THR A 893 -6.98 16.72 -34.61
C THR A 893 -7.18 15.42 -35.37
N GLY A 894 -6.96 14.29 -34.69
CA GLY A 894 -6.99 12.95 -35.26
C GLY A 894 -8.14 12.74 -36.24
N LEU A 895 -7.82 12.05 -37.34
CA LEU A 895 -8.67 11.79 -38.50
C LEU A 895 -10.18 11.75 -38.17
N ARG A 896 -10.95 12.59 -38.87
CA ARG A 896 -12.42 12.44 -38.91
C ARG A 896 -12.77 11.11 -39.60
N ALA A 897 -13.05 10.10 -38.80
CA ALA A 897 -13.71 8.84 -39.15
C ALA A 897 -14.68 8.48 -38.02
#